data_AF-A0A811UQ34-F1
#
_entry.id   AF-A0A811UQ34-F1
#
_cell.length_a   1.000
_cell.length_b   1.000
_cell.length_c   1.000
_cell.angle_alpha   90.00
_cell.angle_beta   90.00
_cell.angle_gamma   90.00
#
_symmetry.space_group_name_H-M   'P 1'
#
loop_
_entity.id
_entity.type
_entity.pdbx_description
1 polymer ?
#
loop_
_entity_poly.entity_id
_entity_poly.type
_entity_poly.pdbx_seq_one_letter_code
_entity_poly.pdbx_strand_id
1 'polypeptide(L)'
;MIKPELDDESITKVDANTTIQEQIQELSKRLQNVNDDLHQQVREKHGALLQQAMHAGRFDVALNTLYYDVEQIRTIGHKLKNQIDIQYQQVDNQTRVLGRLHELSHLLRSAGTLLSLTVKLRSTKDPLKQAELHYELGQLIEDEDLKKIDFVQNARAEVINSRQKLRNLTQMQLVTGLQERSEAQVVNALKIFKNFNLLQKSLDDLIATFISDLEQSLRECFAGTDISVLHKGVPINKASPKTNRGPGKTPMLTTTQNFRAKFWKSLHWLLYEELYEICQQVILLTSALDQIKQLGYDTTEIYDVHNHVWQVVQTLLRKSFSECPAHVTQTLQEGLAKLLTSARGLEERLNGEFIFDTDMFSALEVGYISKCAANMKACLAGVDMPSNETVDILIRVASTELSAALIDARLTNSVSAVFIACSQELCKKLESQIKLGADSKQVVDIPNYQQTQNVVISNILHYHKDSVRRMLVDLDVHFSKSKSTAQQDILKALDQTNILIGTILQQIMDSILSTISIILLSMHREPGLSSEKISTSGPSMYMKELQEFISRVWSNHIGPFEDKELVSKCGQELAKRCIELFIHNMSILRPISQAGRQRLKSDCNHMENALKPICPNLPDLGNPARLLRAMSFLIVQPPEELVKQSVGGDSLVPSYIVLFLLFGYANSELQSPHTTANWSNERLIEWLEGHTSDREKLELISGAIQRYRDQVRRKKIEQYDEVYPLMVEFFEKSLKL
;
A
#
# COMPACT_ATOMS: atom_id res chain seq x y z
N MET A 1 95.61 41.73 2.43
CA MET A 1 96.28 41.90 3.73
C MET A 1 97.36 42.96 3.60
N ILE A 2 97.26 44.02 4.43
CA ILE A 2 98.33 44.69 5.20
C ILE A 2 99.43 45.50 4.45
N LYS A 3 99.61 46.75 4.91
CA LYS A 3 100.70 47.78 4.77
C LYS A 3 102.08 47.26 5.32
N PRO A 4 103.21 48.00 5.53
CA PRO A 4 103.61 49.42 5.31
C PRO A 4 105.10 49.64 4.80
N GLU A 5 105.58 50.90 4.57
CA GLU A 5 106.63 51.72 5.32
C GLU A 5 108.09 51.61 4.75
N LEU A 6 109.06 52.55 4.86
CA LEU A 6 109.24 54.03 4.78
C LEU A 6 110.77 54.34 4.95
N ASP A 7 111.16 55.64 4.91
CA ASP A 7 112.38 56.33 5.43
C ASP A 7 113.49 56.82 4.45
N ASP A 8 114.34 57.77 4.89
CA ASP A 8 114.33 59.26 4.81
C ASP A 8 115.79 59.78 5.05
N GLU A 9 116.05 61.08 4.83
CA GLU A 9 117.05 61.98 5.46
C GLU A 9 118.46 62.36 4.89
N SER A 10 118.73 63.68 5.13
CA SER A 10 119.99 64.48 5.25
C SER A 10 120.54 65.14 3.96
N ILE A 11 120.64 66.47 3.74
CA ILE A 11 120.80 67.75 4.47
C ILE A 11 122.22 68.05 5.05
N THR A 12 122.78 69.19 4.59
CA THR A 12 123.46 70.31 5.32
C THR A 12 124.98 70.59 5.20
N LYS A 13 125.26 71.92 5.11
CA LYS A 13 126.43 72.73 5.56
C LYS A 13 127.65 72.75 4.62
N VAL A 14 127.99 73.80 3.86
CA VAL A 14 128.18 75.25 4.15
C VAL A 14 128.91 75.50 5.46
N ASP A 15 130.13 76.04 5.38
CA ASP A 15 130.68 77.12 6.22
C ASP A 15 132.22 77.16 6.03
N ALA A 16 132.83 78.27 5.57
CA ALA A 16 132.98 79.55 6.27
C ALA A 16 133.64 79.32 7.63
N ASN A 17 134.96 79.36 7.78
CA ASN A 17 135.75 80.59 7.68
C ASN A 17 137.23 80.18 7.81
N THR A 18 137.85 79.86 6.69
CA THR A 18 139.30 80.02 6.46
C THR A 18 139.43 81.04 5.35
N THR A 19 140.44 81.90 5.44
CA THR A 19 140.64 83.05 4.54
C THR A 19 140.44 82.69 3.06
N ILE A 20 139.77 83.54 2.27
CA ILE A 20 139.28 83.30 0.89
C ILE A 20 140.29 82.56 -0.01
N GLN A 21 141.59 82.77 0.19
CA GLN A 21 142.66 82.14 -0.57
C GLN A 21 142.92 80.67 -0.20
N GLU A 22 142.80 80.30 1.09
CA GLU A 22 142.83 78.90 1.54
C GLU A 22 141.55 78.16 1.15
N GLN A 23 140.40 78.85 1.09
CA GLN A 23 139.16 78.27 0.56
C GLN A 23 139.22 78.00 -0.94
N ILE A 24 139.92 78.81 -1.74
CA ILE A 24 140.13 78.52 -3.18
C ILE A 24 141.07 77.32 -3.37
N GLN A 25 142.13 77.21 -2.57
CA GLN A 25 143.00 76.02 -2.61
C GLN A 25 142.28 74.75 -2.13
N GLU A 26 141.44 74.83 -1.10
CA GLU A 26 140.65 73.70 -0.62
C GLU A 26 139.48 73.37 -1.58
N LEU A 27 138.84 74.35 -2.23
CA LEU A 27 137.82 74.13 -3.26
C LEU A 27 138.41 73.51 -4.52
N SER A 28 139.57 73.96 -5.00
CA SER A 28 140.23 73.32 -6.15
C SER A 28 140.66 71.90 -5.82
N LYS A 29 141.16 71.66 -4.59
CA LYS A 29 141.53 70.31 -4.15
C LYS A 29 140.29 69.40 -3.99
N ARG A 30 139.18 69.94 -3.48
CA ARG A 30 137.91 69.20 -3.37
C ARG A 30 137.24 68.97 -4.73
N LEU A 31 137.35 69.90 -5.67
CA LEU A 31 136.82 69.71 -7.03
C LEU A 31 137.58 68.60 -7.76
N GLN A 32 138.90 68.55 -7.60
CA GLN A 32 139.73 67.48 -8.15
C GLN A 32 139.36 66.12 -7.53
N ASN A 33 139.22 66.04 -6.21
CA ASN A 33 138.82 64.80 -5.53
C ASN A 33 137.40 64.35 -5.89
N VAL A 34 136.43 65.26 -6.05
CA VAL A 34 135.07 64.94 -6.49
C VAL A 34 135.07 64.41 -7.92
N ASN A 35 135.92 64.96 -8.79
CA ASN A 35 136.03 64.45 -10.17
C ASN A 35 136.59 63.02 -10.20
N ASP A 36 137.59 62.72 -9.38
CA ASP A 36 138.17 61.38 -9.31
C ASP A 36 137.18 60.36 -8.69
N ASP A 37 136.42 60.73 -7.66
CA ASP A 37 135.39 59.87 -7.06
C ASP A 37 134.21 59.59 -8.01
N LEU A 38 133.80 60.58 -8.83
CA LEU A 38 132.71 60.42 -9.79
C LEU A 38 133.11 59.47 -10.94
N HIS A 39 134.36 59.54 -11.39
CA HIS A 39 134.90 58.57 -12.34
C HIS A 39 135.01 57.16 -11.76
N GLN A 40 135.28 57.02 -10.45
CA GLN A 40 135.35 55.73 -9.80
C GLN A 40 133.96 55.10 -9.61
N GLN A 41 132.95 55.87 -9.17
CA GLN A 41 131.58 55.35 -9.01
C GLN A 41 130.90 54.95 -10.33
N VAL A 42 131.16 55.68 -11.42
CA VAL A 42 130.63 55.32 -12.75
C VAL A 42 131.24 54.02 -13.26
N ARG A 43 132.52 53.74 -12.93
CA ARG A 43 133.18 52.48 -13.32
C ARG A 43 132.64 51.26 -12.57
N GLU A 44 132.30 51.39 -11.29
CA GLU A 44 131.86 50.24 -10.49
C GLU A 44 130.41 49.80 -10.75
N LYS A 45 129.48 50.72 -11.08
CA LYS A 45 128.04 50.39 -11.18
C LYS A 45 127.47 50.17 -12.59
N HIS A 46 128.29 50.21 -13.64
CA HIS A 46 127.82 50.06 -15.03
C HIS A 46 127.25 48.65 -15.35
N GLY A 47 127.80 47.59 -14.74
CA GLY A 47 127.39 46.20 -15.01
C GLY A 47 125.99 45.84 -14.48
N ALA A 48 125.60 46.36 -13.32
CA ALA A 48 124.31 46.06 -12.70
C ALA A 48 123.13 46.72 -13.45
N LEU A 49 123.33 47.93 -13.97
CA LEU A 49 122.29 48.66 -14.72
C LEU A 49 121.93 47.97 -16.05
N LEU A 50 122.92 47.39 -16.73
CA LEU A 50 122.70 46.65 -17.99
C LEU A 50 121.87 45.38 -17.79
N GLN A 51 122.03 44.66 -16.68
CA GLN A 51 121.23 43.46 -16.42
C GLN A 51 119.77 43.78 -16.09
N GLN A 52 119.48 44.83 -15.32
CA GLN A 52 118.08 45.24 -15.06
C GLN A 52 117.35 45.74 -16.31
N ALA A 53 118.05 46.47 -17.20
CA ALA A 53 117.49 46.86 -18.50
C ALA A 53 117.18 45.64 -19.39
N MET A 54 118.05 44.62 -19.39
CA MET A 54 117.80 43.37 -20.12
C MET A 54 116.59 42.59 -19.58
N HIS A 55 116.39 42.53 -18.26
CA HIS A 55 115.24 41.84 -17.68
C HIS A 55 113.91 42.55 -17.94
N ALA A 56 113.89 43.89 -17.89
CA ALA A 56 112.71 44.67 -18.27
C ALA A 56 112.33 44.44 -19.74
N GLY A 57 113.32 44.42 -20.64
CA GLY A 57 113.09 44.10 -22.05
C GLY A 57 112.52 42.70 -22.29
N ARG A 58 112.99 41.68 -21.55
CA ARG A 58 112.42 40.32 -21.66
C ARG A 58 110.99 40.22 -21.13
N PHE A 59 110.66 40.98 -20.08
CA PHE A 59 109.30 40.97 -19.51
C PHE A 59 108.29 41.63 -20.45
N ASP A 60 108.71 42.70 -21.14
CA ASP A 60 107.89 43.39 -22.14
C ASP A 60 107.62 42.48 -23.36
N VAL A 61 108.62 41.70 -23.78
CA VAL A 61 108.42 40.66 -24.82
C VAL A 61 107.44 39.58 -24.36
N ALA A 62 107.54 39.09 -23.12
CA ALA A 62 106.61 38.09 -22.58
C ALA A 62 105.19 38.63 -22.44
N LEU A 63 105.00 39.89 -22.02
CA LEU A 63 103.70 40.56 -21.94
C LEU A 63 103.07 40.74 -23.32
N ASN A 64 103.85 41.13 -24.33
CA ASN A 64 103.37 41.23 -25.71
C ASN A 64 102.97 39.85 -26.27
N THR A 65 103.68 38.79 -25.89
CA THR A 65 103.33 37.43 -26.30
C THR A 65 102.03 36.96 -25.62
N LEU A 66 101.88 37.22 -24.31
CA LEU A 66 100.65 36.92 -23.56
C LEU A 66 99.44 37.71 -24.07
N TYR A 67 99.64 38.99 -24.41
CA TYR A 67 98.61 39.82 -25.03
C TYR A 67 98.16 39.20 -26.36
N TYR A 68 99.12 38.78 -27.20
CA TYR A 68 98.82 38.10 -28.46
C TYR A 68 98.09 36.77 -28.25
N ASP A 69 98.51 35.93 -27.31
CA ASP A 69 97.86 34.65 -27.02
C ASP A 69 96.44 34.82 -26.48
N VAL A 70 96.19 35.83 -25.62
CA VAL A 70 94.85 36.17 -25.12
C VAL A 70 93.96 36.67 -26.26
N GLU A 71 94.48 37.51 -27.16
CA GLU A 71 93.76 38.00 -28.33
C GLU A 71 93.42 36.82 -29.29
N GLN A 72 94.34 35.86 -29.47
CA GLN A 72 94.11 34.66 -30.26
C GLN A 72 93.06 33.74 -29.63
N ILE A 73 93.13 33.47 -28.33
CA ILE A 73 92.11 32.67 -27.62
C ILE A 73 90.75 33.35 -27.71
N ARG A 74 90.67 34.67 -27.55
CA ARG A 74 89.42 35.43 -27.72
C ARG A 74 88.88 35.29 -29.15
N THR A 75 89.76 35.38 -30.15
CA THR A 75 89.40 35.22 -31.56
C THR A 75 88.93 33.80 -31.87
N ILE A 76 89.60 32.76 -31.34
CA ILE A 76 89.21 31.36 -31.48
C ILE A 76 87.90 31.08 -30.75
N GLY A 77 87.71 31.64 -29.55
CA GLY A 77 86.46 31.54 -28.80
C GLY A 77 85.27 32.17 -29.54
N HIS A 78 85.47 33.34 -30.16
CA HIS A 78 84.46 33.94 -31.03
C HIS A 78 84.20 33.11 -32.30
N LYS A 79 85.24 32.55 -32.93
CA LYS A 79 85.08 31.66 -34.09
C LYS A 79 84.32 30.38 -33.74
N LEU A 80 84.65 29.74 -32.61
CA LEU A 80 83.97 28.54 -32.13
C LEU A 80 82.52 28.84 -31.76
N LYS A 81 82.27 29.96 -31.06
CA LYS A 81 80.91 30.43 -30.78
C LYS A 81 80.12 30.62 -32.08
N ASN A 82 80.67 31.33 -33.06
CA ASN A 82 80.00 31.53 -34.34
C ASN A 82 79.77 30.21 -35.10
N GLN A 83 80.73 29.28 -35.08
CA GLN A 83 80.55 27.97 -35.70
C GLN A 83 79.43 27.16 -35.01
N ILE A 84 79.40 27.10 -33.68
CA ILE A 84 78.35 26.40 -32.93
C ILE A 84 76.99 27.07 -33.15
N ASP A 85 76.92 28.40 -33.15
CA ASP A 85 75.67 29.14 -33.34
C ASP A 85 75.11 28.94 -34.75
N ILE A 86 75.97 28.94 -35.79
CA ILE A 86 75.58 28.59 -37.16
C ILE A 86 75.09 27.14 -37.25
N GLN A 87 75.78 26.19 -36.61
CA GLN A 87 75.35 24.78 -36.61
C GLN A 87 74.04 24.59 -35.85
N TYR A 88 73.84 25.27 -34.71
CA TYR A 88 72.58 25.25 -33.97
C TYR A 88 71.44 25.83 -34.79
N GLN A 89 71.64 26.99 -35.43
CA GLN A 89 70.64 27.58 -36.32
C GLN A 89 70.33 26.68 -37.52
N GLN A 90 71.30 25.93 -38.06
CA GLN A 90 71.06 24.95 -39.11
C GLN A 90 70.22 23.77 -38.62
N VAL A 91 70.54 23.21 -37.45
CA VAL A 91 69.77 22.11 -36.85
C VAL A 91 68.36 22.54 -36.44
N ASP A 92 68.20 23.72 -35.84
CA ASP A 92 66.90 24.28 -35.50
C ASP A 92 66.04 24.50 -36.76
N ASN A 93 66.61 25.10 -37.81
CA ASN A 93 65.91 25.26 -39.08
C ASN A 93 65.54 23.90 -39.70
N GLN A 94 66.42 22.91 -39.70
CA GLN A 94 66.11 21.56 -40.19
C GLN A 94 65.02 20.88 -39.37
N THR A 95 65.02 21.04 -38.05
CA THR A 95 64.00 20.50 -37.15
C THR A 95 62.64 21.15 -37.40
N ARG A 96 62.61 22.48 -37.59
CA ARG A 96 61.38 23.21 -37.94
C ARG A 96 60.85 22.83 -39.32
N VAL A 97 61.74 22.65 -40.30
CA VAL A 97 61.35 22.16 -41.65
C VAL A 97 60.80 20.73 -41.56
N LEU A 98 61.42 19.86 -40.77
CA LEU A 98 60.95 18.49 -40.57
C LEU A 98 59.59 18.46 -39.87
N GLY A 99 59.38 19.31 -38.85
CA GLY A 99 58.09 19.47 -38.18
C GLY A 99 56.98 19.86 -39.15
N ARG A 100 57.21 20.90 -39.96
CA ARG A 100 56.26 21.34 -41.01
C ARG A 100 56.02 20.26 -42.06
N LEU A 101 57.05 19.49 -42.43
CA LEU A 101 56.92 18.40 -43.41
C LEU A 101 56.12 17.22 -42.84
N HIS A 102 56.25 16.95 -41.54
CA HIS A 102 55.45 15.94 -40.86
C HIS A 102 53.98 16.34 -40.77
N GLU A 103 53.70 17.59 -40.37
CA GLU A 103 52.34 18.16 -40.37
C GLU A 103 51.73 18.09 -41.78
N LEU A 104 52.47 18.51 -42.81
CA LEU A 104 52.04 18.42 -44.21
C LEU A 104 51.76 16.97 -44.63
N SER A 105 52.64 16.03 -44.26
CA SER A 105 52.45 14.62 -44.56
C SER A 105 51.24 14.02 -43.84
N HIS A 106 50.96 14.45 -42.61
CA HIS A 106 49.78 14.03 -41.87
C HIS A 106 48.52 14.55 -42.56
N LEU A 107 48.47 15.86 -42.87
CA LEU A 107 47.34 16.47 -43.58
C LEU A 107 47.09 15.84 -44.95
N LEU A 108 48.15 15.54 -45.71
CA LEU A 108 48.02 14.85 -47.00
C LEU A 108 47.53 13.41 -46.86
N ARG A 109 47.97 12.68 -45.83
CA ARG A 109 47.47 11.32 -45.56
C ARG A 109 46.01 11.36 -45.15
N SER A 110 45.63 12.24 -44.22
CA SER A 110 44.25 12.38 -43.75
C SER A 110 43.31 12.89 -44.85
N ALA A 111 43.76 13.79 -45.72
CA ALA A 111 43.01 14.20 -46.90
C ALA A 111 42.91 13.07 -47.93
N GLY A 112 43.97 12.28 -48.13
CA GLY A 112 43.98 11.13 -49.03
C GLY A 112 43.06 9.99 -48.56
N THR A 113 43.05 9.68 -47.26
CA THR A 113 42.13 8.70 -46.68
C THR A 113 40.69 9.18 -46.78
N LEU A 114 40.41 10.45 -46.46
CA LEU A 114 39.07 11.05 -46.61
C LEU A 114 38.58 10.95 -48.06
N LEU A 115 39.40 11.30 -49.05
CA LEU A 115 39.03 11.19 -50.47
C LEU A 115 38.82 9.73 -50.90
N SER A 116 39.70 8.81 -50.49
CA SER A 116 39.56 7.38 -50.80
C SER A 116 38.28 6.79 -50.21
N LEU A 117 37.98 7.11 -48.94
CA LEU A 117 36.77 6.68 -48.25
C LEU A 117 35.52 7.35 -48.84
N THR A 118 35.59 8.60 -49.28
CA THR A 118 34.48 9.29 -49.98
C THR A 118 34.17 8.61 -51.32
N VAL A 119 35.19 8.17 -52.07
CA VAL A 119 34.99 7.40 -53.30
C VAL A 119 34.39 6.02 -53.02
N LYS A 120 34.84 5.34 -51.95
CA LYS A 120 34.24 4.06 -51.51
C LYS A 120 32.80 4.22 -51.03
N LEU A 121 32.47 5.33 -50.38
CA LEU A 121 31.10 5.67 -50.00
C LEU A 121 30.22 5.83 -51.24
N ARG A 122 30.73 6.51 -52.27
CA ARG A 122 30.00 6.72 -53.54
C ARG A 122 29.73 5.42 -54.31
N SER A 123 30.62 4.43 -54.21
CA SER A 123 30.45 3.15 -54.91
C SER A 123 29.60 2.13 -54.15
N THR A 124 29.43 2.28 -52.83
CA THR A 124 28.68 1.35 -51.98
C THR A 124 27.18 1.66 -52.05
N LYS A 125 26.34 0.65 -52.33
CA LYS A 125 24.86 0.79 -52.41
C LYS A 125 24.11 0.32 -51.16
N ASP A 126 24.76 -0.46 -50.31
CA ASP A 126 24.17 -1.08 -49.12
C ASP A 126 24.14 -0.08 -47.94
N PRO A 127 22.97 0.28 -47.38
CA PRO A 127 22.84 1.30 -46.34
C PRO A 127 23.56 0.96 -45.03
N LEU A 128 23.72 -0.33 -44.68
CA LEU A 128 24.45 -0.74 -43.48
C LEU A 128 25.94 -0.47 -43.62
N LYS A 129 26.53 -0.85 -44.77
CA LYS A 129 27.94 -0.61 -45.08
C LYS A 129 28.23 0.88 -45.30
N GLN A 130 27.28 1.64 -45.84
CA GLN A 130 27.38 3.09 -45.89
C GLN A 130 27.45 3.69 -44.48
N ALA A 131 26.66 3.19 -43.53
CA ALA A 131 26.68 3.66 -42.14
C ALA A 131 28.02 3.35 -41.43
N GLU A 132 28.61 2.18 -41.66
CA GLU A 132 29.95 1.82 -41.16
C GLU A 132 31.04 2.75 -41.72
N LEU A 133 31.03 3.00 -43.03
CA LEU A 133 31.96 3.94 -43.67
C LEU A 133 31.77 5.38 -43.17
N HIS A 134 30.54 5.79 -42.89
CA HIS A 134 30.24 7.10 -42.29
C HIS A 134 30.73 7.21 -40.84
N TYR A 135 30.74 6.11 -40.08
CA TYR A 135 31.32 6.08 -38.73
C TYR A 135 32.83 6.35 -38.77
N GLU A 136 33.56 5.66 -39.65
CA GLU A 136 35.00 5.88 -39.86
C GLU A 136 35.31 7.29 -40.38
N LEU A 137 34.47 7.81 -41.29
CA LEU A 137 34.60 9.16 -41.83
C LEU A 137 34.25 10.24 -40.80
N GLY A 138 33.45 9.93 -39.78
CA GLY A 138 33.00 10.89 -38.76
C GLY A 138 34.17 11.59 -38.05
N GLN A 139 35.17 10.82 -37.62
CA GLN A 139 36.35 11.34 -36.94
C GLN A 139 37.21 12.24 -37.86
N LEU A 140 37.30 11.90 -39.15
CA LEU A 140 38.09 12.65 -40.13
C LEU A 140 37.39 13.95 -40.61
N ILE A 141 36.06 14.04 -40.50
CA ILE A 141 35.28 15.24 -40.87
C ILE A 141 35.35 16.34 -39.81
N GLU A 142 35.58 15.96 -38.56
CA GLU A 142 35.61 16.86 -37.39
C GLU A 142 36.97 17.56 -37.22
N ASP A 143 38.03 17.06 -37.85
CA ASP A 143 39.39 17.59 -37.81
C ASP A 143 39.47 19.06 -38.29
N GLU A 144 39.94 19.97 -37.42
CA GLU A 144 39.94 21.43 -37.68
C GLU A 144 40.85 21.85 -38.84
N ASP A 145 41.95 21.13 -39.06
CA ASP A 145 42.91 21.46 -40.10
C ASP A 145 42.41 21.08 -41.51
N LEU A 146 41.58 20.02 -41.61
CA LEU A 146 40.95 19.61 -42.86
C LEU A 146 39.79 20.52 -43.28
N LYS A 147 39.17 21.26 -42.34
CA LYS A 147 38.10 22.22 -42.63
C LYS A 147 38.58 23.40 -43.48
N LYS A 148 39.86 23.78 -43.35
CA LYS A 148 40.46 24.95 -43.99
C LYS A 148 40.96 24.69 -45.42
N ILE A 149 40.87 23.46 -45.91
CA ILE A 149 41.41 23.04 -47.21
C ILE A 149 40.31 23.02 -48.28
N ASP A 150 40.35 23.93 -49.25
CA ASP A 150 39.30 24.14 -50.25
C ASP A 150 38.94 22.88 -51.08
N PHE A 151 39.93 22.07 -51.48
CA PHE A 151 39.65 20.87 -52.29
C PHE A 151 38.99 19.73 -51.49
N VAL A 152 39.14 19.72 -50.16
CA VAL A 152 38.54 18.72 -49.25
C VAL A 152 37.10 19.12 -48.89
N GLN A 153 36.77 20.41 -48.92
CA GLN A 153 35.44 20.92 -48.57
C GLN A 153 34.33 20.32 -49.45
N ASN A 154 34.59 20.11 -50.75
CA ASN A 154 33.61 19.48 -51.65
C ASN A 154 33.31 18.02 -51.26
N ALA A 155 34.35 17.23 -50.96
CA ALA A 155 34.18 15.86 -50.48
C ALA A 155 33.47 15.82 -49.13
N ARG A 156 33.82 16.74 -48.22
CA ARG A 156 33.19 16.88 -46.90
C ARG A 156 31.70 17.25 -47.00
N ALA A 157 31.33 18.17 -47.89
CA ALA A 157 29.94 18.54 -48.15
C ALA A 157 29.14 17.35 -48.71
N GLU A 158 29.73 16.54 -49.59
CA GLU A 158 29.11 15.34 -50.14
C GLU A 158 28.87 14.28 -49.06
N VAL A 159 29.84 14.06 -48.16
CA VAL A 159 29.69 13.12 -47.04
C VAL A 159 28.63 13.60 -46.05
N ILE A 160 28.58 14.89 -45.71
CA ILE A 160 27.55 15.48 -44.84
C ILE A 160 26.14 15.31 -45.45
N ASN A 161 25.99 15.62 -46.75
CA ASN A 161 24.71 15.46 -47.46
C ASN A 161 24.29 13.98 -47.55
N SER A 162 25.24 13.07 -47.80
CA SER A 162 24.97 11.63 -47.80
C SER A 162 24.54 11.13 -46.42
N ARG A 163 25.21 11.58 -45.35
CA ARG A 163 24.86 11.26 -43.96
C ARG A 163 23.45 11.73 -43.61
N GLN A 164 23.05 12.95 -44.00
CA GLN A 164 21.70 13.46 -43.79
C GLN A 164 20.63 12.67 -44.56
N LYS A 165 20.89 12.34 -45.83
CA LYS A 165 19.97 11.53 -46.64
C LYS A 165 19.78 10.14 -46.06
N LEU A 166 20.88 9.48 -45.66
CA LEU A 166 20.81 8.15 -45.06
C LEU A 166 20.07 8.20 -43.74
N ARG A 167 20.32 9.19 -42.88
CA ARG A 167 19.55 9.40 -41.64
C ARG A 167 18.05 9.53 -41.89
N ASN A 168 17.63 10.38 -42.83
CA ASN A 168 16.21 10.57 -43.14
C ASN A 168 15.56 9.29 -43.69
N LEU A 169 16.29 8.56 -44.53
CA LEU A 169 15.84 7.27 -45.08
C LEU A 169 15.71 6.21 -43.98
N THR A 170 16.69 6.12 -43.07
CA THR A 170 16.65 5.20 -41.92
C THR A 170 15.53 5.56 -40.96
N GLN A 171 15.26 6.85 -40.74
CA GLN A 171 14.12 7.29 -39.91
C GLN A 171 12.78 6.89 -40.53
N MET A 172 12.63 7.08 -41.85
CA MET A 172 11.45 6.63 -42.57
C MET A 172 11.31 5.10 -42.51
N GLN A 173 12.41 4.35 -42.71
CA GLN A 173 12.42 2.89 -42.60
C GLN A 173 12.08 2.39 -41.20
N LEU A 174 12.47 3.11 -40.15
CA LEU A 174 12.10 2.78 -38.78
C LEU A 174 10.60 2.97 -38.56
N VAL A 175 10.04 4.12 -38.95
CA VAL A 175 8.60 4.41 -38.80
C VAL A 175 7.76 3.45 -39.65
N THR A 176 8.11 3.26 -40.93
CA THR A 176 7.43 2.30 -41.81
C THR A 176 7.58 0.87 -41.31
N GLY A 177 8.76 0.49 -40.83
CA GLY A 177 9.02 -0.85 -40.27
C GLY A 177 8.19 -1.14 -39.01
N LEU A 178 7.95 -0.13 -38.17
CA LEU A 178 7.07 -0.24 -37.00
C LEU A 178 5.59 -0.34 -37.41
N GLN A 179 5.14 0.42 -38.39
CA GLN A 179 3.77 0.37 -38.93
C GLN A 179 3.48 -0.96 -39.65
N GLU A 180 4.39 -1.42 -40.51
CA GLU A 180 4.28 -2.69 -41.24
C GLU A 180 4.61 -3.92 -40.37
N ARG A 181 5.02 -3.70 -39.11
CA ARG A 181 5.42 -4.74 -38.14
C ARG A 181 6.54 -5.65 -38.66
N SER A 182 7.46 -5.08 -39.44
CA SER A 182 8.58 -5.81 -40.01
C SER A 182 9.79 -5.77 -39.08
N GLU A 183 9.99 -6.83 -38.31
CA GLU A 183 11.13 -6.96 -37.38
C GLU A 183 12.49 -6.80 -38.09
N ALA A 184 12.63 -7.35 -39.29
CA ALA A 184 13.86 -7.24 -40.08
C ALA A 184 14.19 -5.78 -40.47
N GLN A 185 13.19 -4.99 -40.85
CA GLN A 185 13.40 -3.58 -41.20
C GLN A 185 13.75 -2.75 -39.95
N VAL A 186 13.08 -3.00 -38.83
CA VAL A 186 13.34 -2.32 -37.55
C VAL A 186 14.74 -2.64 -37.03
N VAL A 187 15.16 -3.91 -37.03
CA VAL A 187 16.51 -4.31 -36.63
C VAL A 187 17.58 -3.67 -37.53
N ASN A 188 17.35 -3.64 -38.85
CA ASN A 188 18.28 -3.00 -39.78
C ASN A 188 18.36 -1.48 -39.57
N ALA A 189 17.24 -0.80 -39.34
CA ALA A 189 17.21 0.62 -39.05
C ALA A 189 17.93 0.95 -37.73
N LEU A 190 17.70 0.16 -36.68
CA LEU A 190 18.37 0.32 -35.38
C LEU A 190 19.88 0.05 -35.47
N LYS A 191 20.33 -0.93 -36.27
CA LYS A 191 21.75 -1.16 -36.56
C LYS A 191 22.39 0.06 -37.23
N ILE A 192 21.71 0.66 -38.21
CA ILE A 192 22.18 1.89 -38.88
C ILE A 192 22.25 3.05 -37.87
N PHE A 193 21.24 3.24 -37.03
CA PHE A 193 21.23 4.29 -36.01
C PHE A 193 22.33 4.13 -34.94
N LYS A 194 22.64 2.88 -34.56
CA LYS A 194 23.76 2.58 -33.67
C LYS A 194 25.10 2.95 -34.31
N ASN A 195 25.33 2.58 -35.57
CA ASN A 195 26.55 2.95 -36.31
C ASN A 195 26.72 4.47 -36.46
N PHE A 196 25.63 5.24 -36.38
CA PHE A 196 25.69 6.71 -36.37
C PHE A 196 25.87 7.35 -34.98
N ASN A 197 25.93 6.58 -33.89
CA ASN A 197 25.86 7.06 -32.50
C ASN A 197 24.63 7.95 -32.23
N LEU A 198 23.51 7.69 -32.93
CA LEU A 198 22.28 8.47 -32.83
C LEU A 198 21.09 7.66 -32.27
N LEU A 199 21.34 6.44 -31.78
CA LEU A 199 20.31 5.52 -31.31
C LEU A 199 19.44 6.15 -30.22
N GLN A 200 20.03 6.64 -29.12
CA GLN A 200 19.29 7.23 -28.01
C GLN A 200 18.42 8.42 -28.45
N LYS A 201 19.00 9.36 -29.20
CA LYS A 201 18.26 10.50 -29.74
C LYS A 201 17.11 10.08 -30.66
N SER A 202 17.30 9.06 -31.49
CA SER A 202 16.23 8.56 -32.37
C SER A 202 15.11 7.86 -31.61
N LEU A 203 15.43 7.17 -30.50
CA LEU A 203 14.44 6.58 -29.61
C LEU A 203 13.66 7.67 -28.86
N ASP A 204 14.34 8.70 -28.36
CA ASP A 204 13.70 9.85 -27.70
C ASP A 204 12.76 10.62 -28.66
N ASP A 205 13.21 10.89 -29.89
CA ASP A 205 12.40 11.55 -30.93
C ASP A 205 11.16 10.71 -31.28
N LEU A 206 11.30 9.39 -31.31
CA LEU A 206 10.21 8.45 -31.60
C LEU A 206 9.21 8.37 -30.45
N ILE A 207 9.68 8.30 -29.21
CA ILE A 207 8.84 8.33 -28.00
C ILE A 207 8.10 9.67 -27.92
N ALA A 208 8.78 10.79 -28.20
CA ALA A 208 8.15 12.11 -28.26
C ALA A 208 7.04 12.17 -29.34
N THR A 209 7.24 11.50 -30.48
CA THR A 209 6.23 11.41 -31.54
C THR A 209 5.01 10.61 -31.06
N PHE A 210 5.22 9.42 -30.47
CA PHE A 210 4.12 8.63 -29.91
C PHE A 210 3.32 9.37 -28.83
N ILE A 211 4.00 10.12 -27.97
CA ILE A 211 3.36 10.93 -26.92
C ILE A 211 2.56 12.07 -27.54
N SER A 212 3.11 12.77 -28.54
CA SER A 212 2.42 13.88 -29.22
C SER A 212 1.16 13.38 -29.94
N ASP A 213 1.25 12.24 -30.62
CA ASP A 213 0.12 11.62 -31.32
C ASP A 213 -0.96 11.17 -30.32
N LEU A 214 -0.55 10.52 -29.22
CA LEU A 214 -1.47 10.12 -28.15
C LEU A 214 -2.12 11.32 -27.47
N GLU A 215 -1.37 12.40 -27.24
CA GLU A 215 -1.90 13.64 -26.65
C GLU A 215 -2.93 14.30 -27.59
N GLN A 216 -2.66 14.33 -28.90
CA GLN A 216 -3.62 14.82 -29.89
C GLN A 216 -4.89 13.95 -29.91
N SER A 217 -4.74 12.63 -29.98
CA SER A 217 -5.86 11.68 -29.94
C SER A 217 -6.70 11.81 -28.66
N LEU A 218 -6.07 12.05 -27.51
CA LEU A 218 -6.75 12.32 -26.23
C LEU A 218 -7.54 13.63 -26.28
N ARG A 219 -6.96 14.72 -26.80
CA ARG A 219 -7.67 16.00 -26.94
C ARG A 219 -8.89 15.89 -27.86
N GLU A 220 -8.75 15.16 -28.97
CA GLU A 220 -9.85 14.93 -29.91
C GLU A 220 -10.96 14.08 -29.25
N CYS A 221 -10.59 13.05 -28.49
CA CYS A 221 -11.52 12.25 -27.69
C CYS A 221 -12.30 13.11 -26.67
N PHE A 222 -11.63 14.05 -25.98
CA PHE A 222 -12.28 14.94 -25.01
C PHE A 222 -13.18 15.99 -25.68
N ALA A 223 -12.88 16.36 -26.93
CA ALA A 223 -13.73 17.25 -27.74
C ALA A 223 -15.00 16.55 -28.28
N GLY A 224 -15.12 15.22 -28.15
CA GLY A 224 -16.28 14.46 -28.61
C GLY A 224 -16.39 14.32 -30.13
N THR A 225 -15.25 14.34 -30.84
CA THR A 225 -15.20 14.12 -32.29
C THR A 225 -15.53 12.68 -32.67
N ASP A 226 -16.15 12.49 -33.84
CA ASP A 226 -16.49 11.15 -34.34
C ASP A 226 -15.23 10.36 -34.71
N ILE A 227 -15.25 9.05 -34.47
CA ILE A 227 -14.15 8.09 -34.77
C ILE A 227 -13.69 8.15 -36.24
N SER A 228 -14.59 8.55 -37.15
CA SER A 228 -14.29 8.72 -38.57
C SER A 228 -13.30 9.84 -38.87
N VAL A 229 -13.14 10.80 -37.96
CA VAL A 229 -12.11 11.85 -38.01
C VAL A 229 -10.81 11.34 -37.38
N LEU A 230 -10.90 10.56 -36.29
CA LEU A 230 -9.76 9.96 -35.59
C LEU A 230 -8.96 8.99 -36.49
N HIS A 231 -9.62 8.22 -37.37
CA HIS A 231 -8.97 7.32 -38.34
C HIS A 231 -8.16 8.01 -39.46
N LYS A 232 -8.17 9.35 -39.55
CA LYS A 232 -7.50 10.10 -40.63
C LYS A 232 -6.58 11.17 -40.07
N GLY A 233 -5.35 10.78 -39.74
CA GLY A 233 -4.22 11.70 -39.54
C GLY A 233 -3.76 12.46 -40.80
N VAL A 234 -4.66 12.73 -41.76
CA VAL A 234 -4.34 13.49 -42.99
C VAL A 234 -5.36 14.61 -43.17
N PRO A 235 -4.94 15.88 -43.32
CA PRO A 235 -5.81 16.97 -43.71
C PRO A 235 -6.20 16.76 -45.18
N ILE A 236 -7.24 15.96 -45.42
CA ILE A 236 -7.83 15.84 -46.74
C ILE A 236 -8.71 17.06 -46.94
N ASN A 237 -8.21 18.03 -47.72
CA ASN A 237 -9.02 18.98 -48.47
C ASN A 237 -10.05 18.20 -49.30
N LYS A 238 -11.23 17.94 -48.72
CA LYS A 238 -12.41 17.50 -49.43
C LYS A 238 -13.48 18.55 -49.21
N ALA A 239 -13.79 19.23 -50.30
CA ALA A 239 -14.86 20.19 -50.43
C ALA A 239 -16.15 19.69 -49.75
N SER A 240 -16.68 20.51 -48.86
CA SER A 240 -18.01 20.36 -48.29
C SER A 240 -19.07 20.23 -49.39
N PRO A 241 -20.02 19.26 -49.32
CA PRO A 241 -21.24 19.37 -50.09
C PRO A 241 -22.06 20.51 -49.46
N LYS A 242 -22.36 21.53 -50.26
CA LYS A 242 -23.25 22.62 -49.89
C LYS A 242 -24.63 22.05 -49.54
N THR A 243 -24.93 21.89 -48.26
CA THR A 243 -26.31 21.81 -47.78
C THR A 243 -26.76 23.22 -47.45
N ASN A 244 -27.88 23.63 -48.07
CA ASN A 244 -28.50 24.94 -47.95
C ASN A 244 -28.58 25.41 -46.48
N ARG A 245 -27.81 26.45 -46.14
CA ARG A 245 -27.94 27.20 -44.89
C ARG A 245 -28.89 28.37 -45.13
N GLY A 246 -30.13 28.24 -44.68
CA GLY A 246 -30.99 29.40 -44.42
C GLY A 246 -30.62 30.04 -43.08
N PRO A 247 -30.70 31.37 -42.93
CA PRO A 247 -30.37 32.05 -41.68
C PRO A 247 -31.51 31.79 -40.67
N GLY A 248 -31.18 31.29 -39.47
CA GLY A 248 -32.16 31.15 -38.38
C GLY A 248 -32.28 29.77 -37.72
N LYS A 249 -31.29 28.88 -37.83
CA LYS A 249 -31.18 27.74 -36.91
C LYS A 249 -29.87 27.80 -36.13
N THR A 250 -29.99 28.16 -34.86
CA THR A 250 -28.98 27.89 -33.83
C THR A 250 -28.50 26.44 -33.93
N PRO A 251 -27.19 26.16 -33.78
CA PRO A 251 -26.71 24.79 -33.75
C PRO A 251 -27.46 24.05 -32.63
N MET A 252 -28.08 22.92 -32.96
CA MET A 252 -28.73 22.08 -31.95
C MET A 252 -27.69 21.73 -30.89
N LEU A 253 -27.94 22.10 -29.65
CA LEU A 253 -27.31 21.54 -28.47
C LEU A 253 -27.40 20.01 -28.59
N THR A 254 -26.27 19.36 -28.85
CA THR A 254 -26.14 17.91 -28.72
C THR A 254 -26.47 17.55 -27.27
N THR A 255 -27.54 16.79 -27.05
CA THR A 255 -27.94 16.33 -25.72
C THR A 255 -26.77 15.64 -25.01
N THR A 256 -26.65 15.81 -23.69
CA THR A 256 -25.58 15.22 -22.86
C THR A 256 -25.41 13.71 -23.08
N GLN A 257 -26.50 12.99 -23.39
CA GLN A 257 -26.46 11.56 -23.71
C GLN A 257 -25.74 11.24 -25.03
N ASN A 258 -25.93 12.04 -26.08
CA ASN A 258 -25.27 11.84 -27.37
C ASN A 258 -23.76 12.07 -27.26
N PHE A 259 -23.34 13.08 -26.50
CA PHE A 259 -21.93 13.31 -26.18
C PHE A 259 -21.33 12.11 -25.43
N ARG A 260 -21.98 11.63 -24.35
CA ARG A 260 -21.51 10.48 -23.57
C ARG A 260 -21.33 9.22 -24.43
N ALA A 261 -22.28 8.92 -25.30
CA ALA A 261 -22.20 7.77 -26.18
C ALA A 261 -21.03 7.85 -27.18
N LYS A 262 -20.77 9.04 -27.75
CA LYS A 262 -19.63 9.27 -28.64
C LYS A 262 -18.30 9.19 -27.89
N PHE A 263 -18.22 9.85 -26.73
CA PHE A 263 -17.04 9.86 -25.86
C PHE A 263 -16.57 8.46 -25.46
N TRP A 264 -17.49 7.59 -25.01
CA TRP A 264 -17.11 6.23 -24.62
C TRP A 264 -16.65 5.38 -25.81
N LYS A 265 -17.22 5.62 -27.01
CA LYS A 265 -16.77 4.95 -28.23
C LYS A 265 -15.37 5.42 -28.64
N SER A 266 -15.11 6.72 -28.60
CA SER A 266 -13.78 7.28 -28.93
C SER A 266 -12.73 6.87 -27.89
N LEU A 267 -13.08 6.82 -26.60
CA LEU A 267 -12.17 6.36 -25.55
C LEU A 267 -11.86 4.87 -25.65
N HIS A 268 -12.85 4.04 -26.01
CA HIS A 268 -12.61 2.63 -26.29
C HIS A 268 -11.66 2.44 -27.48
N TRP A 269 -11.87 3.18 -28.57
CA TRP A 269 -10.95 3.19 -29.72
C TRP A 269 -9.53 3.61 -29.33
N LEU A 270 -9.38 4.67 -28.53
CA LEU A 270 -8.07 5.14 -28.07
C LEU A 270 -7.33 4.07 -27.26
N LEU A 271 -8.03 3.31 -26.41
CA LEU A 271 -7.40 2.23 -25.63
C LEU A 271 -7.13 0.98 -26.46
N TYR A 272 -8.07 0.54 -27.30
CA TYR A 272 -8.02 -0.76 -27.96
C TYR A 272 -7.36 -0.76 -29.35
N GLU A 273 -7.26 0.41 -29.99
CA GLU A 273 -6.62 0.57 -31.29
C GLU A 273 -5.32 1.36 -31.14
N GLU A 274 -5.37 2.64 -30.78
CA GLU A 274 -4.18 3.52 -30.73
C GLU A 274 -3.16 3.08 -29.66
N LEU A 275 -3.58 3.01 -28.39
CA LEU A 275 -2.68 2.64 -27.30
C LEU A 275 -2.20 1.18 -27.45
N TYR A 276 -3.08 0.29 -27.90
CA TYR A 276 -2.70 -1.08 -28.21
C TYR A 276 -1.65 -1.14 -29.32
N GLU A 277 -1.80 -0.37 -30.41
CA GLU A 277 -0.83 -0.31 -31.49
C GLU A 277 0.52 0.24 -31.01
N ILE A 278 0.53 1.32 -30.22
CA ILE A 278 1.76 1.86 -29.60
C ILE A 278 2.43 0.79 -28.74
N CYS A 279 1.69 0.11 -27.86
CA CYS A 279 2.24 -0.97 -27.03
C CYS A 279 2.83 -2.10 -27.88
N GLN A 280 2.16 -2.51 -28.97
CA GLN A 280 2.70 -3.53 -29.88
C GLN A 280 3.97 -3.07 -30.61
N GLN A 281 4.03 -1.81 -31.04
CA GLN A 281 5.23 -1.23 -31.64
C GLN A 281 6.38 -1.16 -30.63
N VAL A 282 6.10 -0.86 -29.35
CA VAL A 282 7.08 -0.86 -28.27
C VAL A 282 7.59 -2.27 -27.94
N ILE A 283 6.71 -3.28 -27.95
CA ILE A 283 7.10 -4.69 -27.78
C ILE A 283 8.05 -5.12 -28.91
N LEU A 284 7.70 -4.80 -30.16
CA LEU A 284 8.52 -5.11 -31.32
C LEU A 284 9.86 -4.36 -31.28
N LEU A 285 9.86 -3.10 -30.85
CA LEU A 285 11.07 -2.30 -30.65
C LEU A 285 11.96 -2.89 -29.56
N THR A 286 11.37 -3.37 -28.45
CA THR A 286 12.09 -4.01 -27.35
C THR A 286 12.71 -5.34 -27.81
N SER A 287 11.96 -6.18 -28.54
CA SER A 287 12.47 -7.41 -29.17
C SER A 287 13.64 -7.12 -30.12
N ALA A 288 13.48 -6.12 -30.99
CA ALA A 288 14.52 -5.74 -31.94
C ALA A 288 15.78 -5.20 -31.26
N LEU A 289 15.63 -4.43 -30.18
CA LEU A 289 16.75 -3.96 -29.36
C LEU A 289 17.45 -5.12 -28.65
N ASP A 290 16.71 -6.10 -28.13
CA ASP A 290 17.28 -7.29 -27.49
C ASP A 290 18.05 -8.18 -28.47
N GLN A 291 17.59 -8.31 -29.72
CA GLN A 291 18.34 -8.99 -30.77
C GLN A 291 19.66 -8.28 -31.09
N ILE A 292 19.70 -6.95 -31.03
CA ILE A 292 20.95 -6.18 -31.21
C ILE A 292 21.89 -6.37 -30.01
N LYS A 293 21.36 -6.54 -28.80
CA LYS A 293 22.16 -6.85 -27.59
C LYS A 293 22.82 -8.23 -27.66
N GLN A 294 22.13 -9.25 -28.19
CA GLN A 294 22.67 -10.62 -28.30
C GLN A 294 23.85 -10.75 -29.29
N LEU A 295 24.01 -9.78 -30.21
CA LEU A 295 25.06 -9.78 -31.23
C LEU A 295 26.42 -9.18 -30.77
N GLY A 296 26.61 -8.96 -29.46
CA GLY A 296 27.93 -8.67 -28.88
C GLY A 296 28.38 -7.20 -28.96
N TYR A 297 27.47 -6.25 -28.72
CA TYR A 297 27.78 -4.83 -28.68
C TYR A 297 27.46 -4.22 -27.30
N ASP A 298 28.35 -3.38 -26.77
CA ASP A 298 28.48 -2.93 -25.37
C ASP A 298 27.19 -2.69 -24.55
N THR A 299 27.28 -3.13 -23.29
CA THR A 299 26.25 -3.30 -22.25
C THR A 299 25.94 -2.06 -21.40
N THR A 300 26.40 -0.87 -21.78
CA THR A 300 26.47 0.29 -20.86
C THR A 300 25.28 1.24 -20.84
N GLU A 301 24.25 1.06 -21.66
CA GLU A 301 23.00 1.84 -21.56
C GLU A 301 21.79 0.91 -21.65
N ILE A 302 21.34 0.42 -20.50
CA ILE A 302 20.06 -0.30 -20.39
C ILE A 302 18.94 0.74 -20.54
N TYR A 303 18.68 1.16 -21.77
CA TYR A 303 17.52 1.99 -22.06
C TYR A 303 16.28 1.09 -22.07
N ASP A 304 15.60 1.04 -20.93
CA ASP A 304 14.36 0.29 -20.75
C ASP A 304 13.21 1.06 -21.41
N VAL A 305 13.13 0.96 -22.74
CA VAL A 305 12.08 1.59 -23.56
C VAL A 305 10.70 1.20 -23.05
N HIS A 306 10.52 -0.07 -22.66
CA HIS A 306 9.26 -0.62 -22.20
C HIS A 306 8.74 0.14 -20.97
N ASN A 307 9.54 0.22 -19.90
CA ASN A 307 9.13 0.90 -18.67
C ASN A 307 9.08 2.42 -18.82
N HIS A 308 10.01 3.00 -19.59
CA HIS A 308 10.03 4.45 -19.82
C HIS A 308 8.78 4.92 -20.58
N VAL A 309 8.43 4.28 -21.69
CA VAL A 309 7.23 4.64 -22.47
C VAL A 309 5.98 4.46 -21.63
N TRP A 310 5.87 3.36 -20.88
CA TRP A 310 4.69 3.12 -20.06
C TRP A 310 4.52 4.15 -18.94
N GLN A 311 5.60 4.51 -18.24
CA GLN A 311 5.60 5.57 -17.22
C GLN A 311 5.15 6.92 -17.80
N VAL A 312 5.65 7.27 -19.00
CA VAL A 312 5.29 8.54 -19.64
C VAL A 312 3.83 8.53 -20.12
N VAL A 313 3.34 7.41 -20.69
CA VAL A 313 1.93 7.24 -21.05
C VAL A 313 1.02 7.35 -19.83
N GLN A 314 1.35 6.68 -18.72
CA GLN A 314 0.60 6.77 -17.48
C GLN A 314 0.56 8.19 -16.92
N THR A 315 1.69 8.91 -17.00
CA THR A 315 1.78 10.33 -16.59
C THR A 315 0.93 11.23 -17.48
N LEU A 316 0.94 11.01 -18.79
CA LEU A 316 0.10 11.74 -19.75
C LEU A 316 -1.39 11.52 -19.47
N LEU A 317 -1.81 10.27 -19.26
CA LEU A 317 -3.19 9.93 -18.95
C LEU A 317 -3.63 10.53 -17.60
N ARG A 318 -2.77 10.46 -16.58
CA ARG A 318 -3.04 11.07 -15.26
C ARG A 318 -3.23 12.58 -15.39
N LYS A 319 -2.34 13.28 -16.12
CA LYS A 319 -2.46 14.71 -16.40
C LYS A 319 -3.75 15.01 -17.17
N SER A 320 -4.00 14.28 -18.24
CA SER A 320 -5.17 14.45 -19.11
C SER A 320 -6.47 14.30 -18.35
N PHE A 321 -6.62 13.27 -17.50
CA PHE A 321 -7.81 13.09 -16.68
C PHE A 321 -7.98 14.15 -15.60
N SER A 322 -6.89 14.75 -15.10
CA SER A 322 -6.93 15.83 -14.11
C SER A 322 -7.28 17.20 -14.71
N GLU A 323 -6.85 17.47 -15.95
CA GLU A 323 -7.03 18.76 -16.63
C GLU A 323 -8.29 18.78 -17.54
N CYS A 324 -9.15 17.77 -17.45
CA CYS A 324 -10.37 17.64 -18.22
C CYS A 324 -11.42 18.74 -17.91
N PRO A 325 -12.21 19.17 -18.91
CA PRO A 325 -13.40 19.99 -18.69
C PRO A 325 -14.42 19.29 -17.77
N ALA A 326 -15.15 20.06 -16.95
CA ALA A 326 -16.05 19.53 -15.92
C ALA A 326 -17.08 18.49 -16.43
N HIS A 327 -17.63 18.67 -17.64
CA HIS A 327 -18.59 17.74 -18.25
C HIS A 327 -17.95 16.38 -18.64
N VAL A 328 -16.67 16.38 -19.00
CA VAL A 328 -15.87 15.17 -19.27
C VAL A 328 -15.52 14.49 -17.95
N THR A 329 -15.04 15.25 -16.97
CA THR A 329 -14.74 14.75 -15.63
C THR A 329 -15.95 14.07 -15.00
N GLN A 330 -17.13 14.69 -15.07
CA GLN A 330 -18.38 14.07 -14.60
C GLN A 330 -18.70 12.77 -15.36
N THR A 331 -18.51 12.74 -16.68
CA THR A 331 -18.78 11.54 -17.49
C THR A 331 -17.83 10.40 -17.14
N LEU A 332 -16.54 10.70 -16.93
CA LEU A 332 -15.51 9.77 -16.50
C LEU A 332 -15.79 9.24 -15.08
N GLN A 333 -16.13 10.13 -14.15
CA GLN A 333 -16.50 9.76 -12.78
C GLN A 333 -17.76 8.88 -12.76
N GLU A 334 -18.82 9.20 -13.52
CA GLU A 334 -20.05 8.40 -13.53
C GLU A 334 -19.89 7.03 -14.20
N GLY A 335 -18.88 6.89 -15.08
CA GLY A 335 -18.61 5.68 -15.85
C GLY A 335 -17.28 5.01 -15.54
N LEU A 336 -16.69 5.27 -14.36
CA LEU A 336 -15.40 4.71 -13.97
C LEU A 336 -15.33 3.19 -14.12
N ALA A 337 -16.39 2.46 -13.74
CA ALA A 337 -16.49 1.01 -13.94
C ALA A 337 -16.24 0.60 -15.41
N LYS A 338 -16.77 1.34 -16.39
CA LYS A 338 -16.55 1.06 -17.83
C LYS A 338 -15.11 1.34 -18.27
N LEU A 339 -14.51 2.39 -17.71
CA LEU A 339 -13.11 2.71 -17.95
C LEU A 339 -12.20 1.61 -17.40
N LEU A 340 -12.42 1.17 -16.16
CA LEU A 340 -11.68 0.06 -15.56
C LEU A 340 -11.87 -1.24 -16.34
N THR A 341 -13.09 -1.53 -16.80
CA THR A 341 -13.35 -2.68 -17.71
C THR A 341 -12.46 -2.61 -18.94
N SER A 342 -12.39 -1.44 -19.57
CA SER A 342 -11.61 -1.23 -20.80
C SER A 342 -10.10 -1.29 -20.53
N ALA A 343 -9.65 -0.74 -19.39
CA ALA A 343 -8.26 -0.76 -18.99
C ALA A 343 -7.78 -2.19 -18.68
N ARG A 344 -8.51 -2.94 -17.85
CA ARG A 344 -8.19 -4.35 -17.53
C ARG A 344 -8.27 -5.24 -18.78
N GLY A 345 -9.23 -5.01 -19.66
CA GLY A 345 -9.33 -5.74 -20.92
C GLY A 345 -8.17 -5.44 -21.90
N LEU A 346 -7.56 -4.25 -21.82
CA LEU A 346 -6.32 -3.94 -22.55
C LEU A 346 -5.12 -4.68 -21.94
N GLU A 347 -5.00 -4.70 -20.60
CA GLU A 347 -3.94 -5.44 -19.90
C GLU A 347 -3.98 -6.94 -20.27
N GLU A 348 -5.19 -7.52 -20.30
CA GLU A 348 -5.40 -8.92 -20.73
C GLU A 348 -4.99 -9.13 -22.20
N ARG A 349 -5.33 -8.20 -23.11
CA ARG A 349 -4.94 -8.27 -24.53
C ARG A 349 -3.43 -8.16 -24.75
N LEU A 350 -2.74 -7.45 -23.86
CA LEU A 350 -1.28 -7.29 -23.88
C LEU A 350 -0.57 -8.38 -23.05
N ASN A 351 -1.27 -9.46 -22.68
CA ASN A 351 -0.76 -10.58 -21.87
C ASN A 351 -0.13 -10.15 -20.52
N GLY A 352 -0.51 -8.99 -19.99
CA GLY A 352 0.02 -8.46 -18.73
C GLY A 352 1.43 -7.85 -18.81
N GLU A 353 1.96 -7.56 -19.99
CA GLU A 353 3.25 -6.86 -20.13
C GLU A 353 3.15 -5.39 -19.68
N PHE A 354 2.02 -4.74 -19.98
CA PHE A 354 1.71 -3.38 -19.56
C PHE A 354 0.56 -3.38 -18.55
N ILE A 355 0.83 -3.00 -17.29
CA ILE A 355 -0.15 -2.98 -16.20
C ILE A 355 -0.29 -1.55 -15.68
N PHE A 356 -1.52 -1.05 -15.58
CA PHE A 356 -1.79 0.28 -15.02
C PHE A 356 -1.56 0.29 -13.50
N ASP A 357 -1.01 1.41 -13.00
CA ASP A 357 -0.80 1.59 -11.57
C ASP A 357 -2.14 1.55 -10.80
N THR A 358 -2.15 0.95 -9.62
CA THR A 358 -3.35 0.79 -8.78
C THR A 358 -4.00 2.13 -8.40
N ASP A 359 -3.22 3.21 -8.36
CA ASP A 359 -3.69 4.56 -8.00
C ASP A 359 -4.04 5.43 -9.20
N MET A 360 -3.94 4.92 -10.43
CA MET A 360 -4.12 5.72 -11.66
C MET A 360 -5.48 6.41 -11.69
N PHE A 361 -6.54 5.70 -11.31
CA PHE A 361 -7.91 6.18 -11.40
C PHE A 361 -8.51 6.69 -10.08
N SER A 362 -7.71 6.73 -9.01
CA SER A 362 -8.15 7.14 -7.66
C SER A 362 -8.83 8.51 -7.60
N ALA A 363 -8.39 9.47 -8.42
CA ALA A 363 -9.01 10.80 -8.50
C ALA A 363 -10.46 10.78 -9.02
N LEU A 364 -10.83 9.76 -9.81
CA LEU A 364 -12.17 9.58 -10.36
C LEU A 364 -13.07 8.75 -9.42
N GLU A 365 -12.48 7.94 -8.54
CA GLU A 365 -13.21 7.09 -7.59
C GLU A 365 -14.15 7.89 -6.70
N VAL A 366 -13.71 9.04 -6.19
CA VAL A 366 -14.52 9.88 -5.30
C VAL A 366 -15.85 10.28 -5.94
N GLY A 367 -15.82 10.65 -7.23
CA GLY A 367 -17.04 11.00 -7.97
C GLY A 367 -17.94 9.79 -8.23
N TYR A 368 -17.37 8.63 -8.57
CA TYR A 368 -18.13 7.40 -8.75
C TYR A 368 -18.79 6.95 -7.43
N ILE A 369 -18.06 6.95 -6.33
CA ILE A 369 -18.56 6.62 -4.98
C ILE A 369 -19.67 7.58 -4.58
N SER A 370 -19.50 8.89 -4.82
CA SER A 370 -20.55 9.88 -4.55
C SER A 370 -21.83 9.61 -5.33
N LYS A 371 -21.72 9.17 -6.59
CA LYS A 371 -22.87 8.77 -7.42
C LYS A 371 -23.53 7.51 -6.87
N CYS A 372 -22.77 6.45 -6.56
CA CYS A 372 -23.33 5.23 -5.95
C CYS A 372 -24.05 5.56 -4.64
N ALA A 373 -23.46 6.40 -3.80
CA ALA A 373 -24.07 6.85 -2.56
C ALA A 373 -25.36 7.64 -2.80
N ALA A 374 -25.38 8.54 -3.78
CA ALA A 374 -26.60 9.27 -4.15
C ALA A 374 -27.71 8.33 -4.66
N ASN A 375 -27.38 7.37 -5.52
CA ASN A 375 -28.32 6.39 -6.06
C ASN A 375 -28.92 5.51 -4.95
N MET A 376 -28.09 4.98 -4.05
CA MET A 376 -28.55 4.14 -2.94
C MET A 376 -29.34 4.95 -1.91
N LYS A 377 -28.89 6.16 -1.54
CA LYS A 377 -29.61 7.03 -0.60
C LYS A 377 -30.94 7.53 -1.13
N ALA A 378 -31.04 7.77 -2.44
CA ALA A 378 -32.31 8.15 -3.06
C ALA A 378 -33.40 7.09 -2.86
N CYS A 379 -33.03 5.81 -2.69
CA CYS A 379 -33.98 4.73 -2.39
C CYS A 379 -34.64 4.88 -1.01
N LEU A 380 -33.97 5.57 -0.07
CA LEU A 380 -34.43 5.77 1.31
C LEU A 380 -35.00 7.18 1.53
N ALA A 381 -34.86 8.09 0.57
CA ALA A 381 -35.26 9.48 0.69
C ALA A 381 -36.80 9.62 0.69
N GLY A 382 -37.34 10.36 1.66
CA GLY A 382 -38.79 10.57 1.78
C GLY A 382 -39.61 9.37 2.24
N VAL A 383 -38.95 8.25 2.60
CA VAL A 383 -39.62 7.08 3.18
C VAL A 383 -39.61 7.17 4.70
N ASP A 384 -40.81 7.27 5.29
CA ASP A 384 -41.04 7.34 6.74
C ASP A 384 -40.89 5.95 7.39
N MET A 385 -41.64 4.96 6.89
CA MET A 385 -41.55 3.56 7.32
C MET A 385 -41.11 2.69 6.12
N PRO A 386 -39.89 2.13 6.14
CA PRO A 386 -39.43 1.26 5.07
C PRO A 386 -40.33 0.02 4.90
N SER A 387 -40.57 -0.39 3.66
CA SER A 387 -41.32 -1.59 3.29
C SER A 387 -40.43 -2.60 2.58
N ASN A 388 -40.95 -3.81 2.32
CA ASN A 388 -40.23 -4.81 1.50
C ASN A 388 -39.91 -4.26 0.10
N GLU A 389 -40.78 -3.43 -0.49
CA GLU A 389 -40.48 -2.77 -1.78
C GLU A 389 -39.29 -1.81 -1.68
N THR A 390 -39.17 -1.08 -0.56
CA THR A 390 -38.02 -0.19 -0.31
C THR A 390 -36.71 -1.00 -0.26
N VAL A 391 -36.77 -2.16 0.41
CA VAL A 391 -35.65 -3.11 0.47
C VAL A 391 -35.31 -3.62 -0.93
N ASP A 392 -36.28 -4.05 -1.73
CA ASP A 392 -36.05 -4.56 -3.08
C ASP A 392 -35.44 -3.53 -4.01
N ILE A 393 -35.89 -2.27 -3.94
CA ILE A 393 -35.32 -1.18 -4.72
C ILE A 393 -33.86 -0.96 -4.31
N LEU A 394 -33.56 -0.92 -3.01
CA LEU A 394 -32.19 -0.76 -2.49
C LEU A 394 -31.29 -1.92 -2.95
N ILE A 395 -31.75 -3.17 -2.84
CA ILE A 395 -31.00 -4.36 -3.24
C ILE A 395 -30.76 -4.38 -4.75
N ARG A 396 -31.75 -4.00 -5.56
CA ARG A 396 -31.60 -3.93 -7.02
C ARG A 396 -30.55 -2.88 -7.43
N VAL A 397 -30.60 -1.69 -6.82
CA VAL A 397 -29.61 -0.62 -7.07
C VAL A 397 -28.23 -1.07 -6.60
N ALA A 398 -28.13 -1.65 -5.39
CA ALA A 398 -26.87 -2.13 -4.85
C ALA A 398 -26.25 -3.25 -5.69
N SER A 399 -27.05 -4.22 -6.13
CA SER A 399 -26.61 -5.31 -7.01
C SER A 399 -26.07 -4.77 -8.34
N THR A 400 -26.72 -3.76 -8.93
CA THR A 400 -26.27 -3.13 -10.18
C THR A 400 -24.93 -2.41 -10.00
N GLU A 401 -24.77 -1.61 -8.93
CA GLU A 401 -23.56 -0.84 -8.67
C GLU A 401 -22.39 -1.75 -8.24
N LEU A 402 -22.65 -2.78 -7.42
CA LEU A 402 -21.65 -3.79 -7.04
C LEU A 402 -21.20 -4.59 -8.25
N SER A 403 -22.14 -5.06 -9.09
CA SER A 403 -21.82 -5.81 -10.32
C SER A 403 -20.89 -5.02 -11.24
N ALA A 404 -21.09 -3.71 -11.36
CA ALA A 404 -20.22 -2.84 -12.16
C ALA A 404 -18.82 -2.66 -11.53
N ALA A 405 -18.72 -2.73 -10.20
CA ALA A 405 -17.46 -2.54 -9.47
C ALA A 405 -16.58 -3.79 -9.36
N LEU A 406 -17.13 -5.00 -9.56
CA LEU A 406 -16.48 -6.31 -9.33
C LEU A 406 -15.16 -6.53 -10.10
N ILE A 407 -14.91 -5.72 -11.13
CA ILE A 407 -13.72 -5.78 -11.99
C ILE A 407 -12.47 -5.34 -11.23
N ASP A 408 -12.61 -4.50 -10.21
CA ASP A 408 -11.50 -3.99 -9.42
C ASP A 408 -11.78 -4.15 -7.92
N ALA A 409 -10.83 -4.73 -7.20
CA ALA A 409 -10.96 -5.06 -5.78
C ALA A 409 -11.15 -3.81 -4.91
N ARG A 410 -10.42 -2.73 -5.21
CA ARG A 410 -10.47 -1.47 -4.47
C ARG A 410 -11.80 -0.76 -4.68
N LEU A 411 -12.27 -0.71 -5.93
CA LEU A 411 -13.57 -0.13 -6.24
C LEU A 411 -14.70 -0.96 -5.59
N THR A 412 -14.63 -2.28 -5.64
CA THR A 412 -15.59 -3.19 -5.00
C THR A 412 -15.70 -2.92 -3.49
N ASN A 413 -14.57 -2.81 -2.79
CA ASN A 413 -14.54 -2.49 -1.36
C ASN A 413 -15.11 -1.09 -1.05
N SER A 414 -14.87 -0.12 -1.94
CA SER A 414 -15.39 1.24 -1.74
C SER A 414 -16.91 1.31 -1.95
N VAL A 415 -17.44 0.62 -2.97
CA VAL A 415 -18.88 0.53 -3.22
C VAL A 415 -19.59 -0.30 -2.15
N SER A 416 -18.98 -1.37 -1.66
CA SER A 416 -19.53 -2.15 -0.54
C SER A 416 -19.63 -1.33 0.74
N ALA A 417 -18.63 -0.49 1.04
CA ALA A 417 -18.69 0.43 2.18
C ALA A 417 -19.86 1.42 2.08
N VAL A 418 -20.17 1.93 0.87
CA VAL A 418 -21.34 2.77 0.63
C VAL A 418 -22.63 1.98 0.87
N PHE A 419 -22.72 0.75 0.37
CA PHE A 419 -23.87 -0.11 0.59
C PHE A 419 -24.09 -0.39 2.08
N ILE A 420 -23.02 -0.72 2.82
CA ILE A 420 -23.07 -0.92 4.27
C ILE A 420 -23.60 0.33 4.98
N ALA A 421 -23.10 1.51 4.62
CA ALA A 421 -23.57 2.76 5.22
C ALA A 421 -25.07 3.01 4.96
N CYS A 422 -25.56 2.74 3.75
CA CYS A 422 -26.99 2.88 3.40
C CYS A 422 -27.85 1.83 4.10
N SER A 423 -27.35 0.60 4.22
CA SER A 423 -28.00 -0.49 4.96
C SER A 423 -28.12 -0.17 6.46
N GLN A 424 -27.09 0.43 7.05
CA GLN A 424 -27.13 0.93 8.43
C GLN A 424 -28.11 2.09 8.59
N GLU A 425 -28.24 2.97 7.60
CA GLU A 425 -29.24 4.05 7.60
C GLU A 425 -30.67 3.49 7.59
N LEU A 426 -30.94 2.46 6.77
CA LEU A 426 -32.20 1.71 6.78
C LEU A 426 -32.46 1.11 8.17
N CYS A 427 -31.47 0.44 8.77
CA CYS A 427 -31.59 -0.14 10.10
C CYS A 427 -31.88 0.92 11.18
N LYS A 428 -31.21 2.07 11.15
CA LYS A 428 -31.45 3.18 12.09
C LYS A 428 -32.86 3.76 11.97
N LYS A 429 -33.38 3.89 10.74
CA LYS A 429 -34.78 4.32 10.52
C LYS A 429 -35.76 3.33 11.14
N LEU A 430 -35.55 2.03 10.90
CA LEU A 430 -36.37 0.96 11.49
C LEU A 430 -36.27 0.95 13.02
N GLU A 431 -35.05 1.07 13.56
CA GLU A 431 -34.76 1.13 14.99
C GLU A 431 -35.50 2.27 15.70
N SER A 432 -35.54 3.47 15.09
CA SER A 432 -36.25 4.63 15.64
C SER A 432 -37.77 4.42 15.80
N GLN A 433 -38.33 3.45 15.06
CA GLN A 433 -39.76 3.13 15.10
C GLN A 433 -40.09 1.97 16.05
N ILE A 434 -39.09 1.28 16.59
CA ILE A 434 -39.29 0.17 17.54
C ILE A 434 -39.94 0.71 18.82
N LYS A 435 -41.03 0.07 19.25
CA LYS A 435 -41.73 0.40 20.50
C LYS A 435 -41.22 -0.48 21.63
N LEU A 436 -40.69 0.12 22.70
CA LEU A 436 -40.15 -0.58 23.88
C LEU A 436 -40.93 -0.29 25.17
N GLY A 437 -42.07 0.40 25.08
CA GLY A 437 -42.92 0.76 26.21
C GLY A 437 -43.62 -0.45 26.87
N ALA A 438 -44.31 -0.23 27.98
CA ALA A 438 -45.01 -1.31 28.70
C ALA A 438 -46.02 -2.07 27.82
N ASP A 439 -46.75 -1.37 26.95
CA ASP A 439 -47.72 -1.98 26.03
C ASP A 439 -47.07 -2.96 25.05
N SER A 440 -45.81 -2.74 24.66
CA SER A 440 -45.07 -3.63 23.74
C SER A 440 -44.74 -4.99 24.37
N LYS A 441 -44.82 -5.11 25.70
CA LYS A 441 -44.42 -6.29 26.46
C LYS A 441 -45.59 -7.18 26.89
N GLN A 442 -46.83 -6.73 26.78
CA GLN A 442 -47.98 -7.48 27.32
C GLN A 442 -48.15 -8.85 26.64
N VAL A 443 -48.43 -9.89 27.43
CA VAL A 443 -48.61 -11.27 26.92
C VAL A 443 -49.97 -11.89 27.32
N VAL A 444 -50.87 -11.06 27.86
CA VAL A 444 -52.13 -11.51 28.43
C VAL A 444 -53.20 -11.66 27.34
N ASP A 445 -53.26 -10.72 26.40
CA ASP A 445 -54.26 -10.72 25.33
C ASP A 445 -53.61 -10.95 23.95
N ILE A 446 -54.38 -10.80 22.87
CA ILE A 446 -53.93 -10.79 21.48
C ILE A 446 -52.92 -9.64 21.26
N PRO A 447 -51.97 -9.76 20.30
CA PRO A 447 -51.04 -8.68 19.98
C PRO A 447 -51.75 -7.34 19.75
N ASN A 448 -51.26 -6.30 20.44
CA ASN A 448 -51.74 -4.94 20.22
C ASN A 448 -50.99 -4.26 19.07
N TYR A 449 -51.39 -3.03 18.74
CA TYR A 449 -50.80 -2.26 17.64
C TYR A 449 -49.27 -2.11 17.75
N GLN A 450 -48.72 -1.86 18.95
CA GLN A 450 -47.27 -1.68 19.13
C GLN A 450 -46.51 -3.00 18.87
N GLN A 451 -47.08 -4.13 19.29
CA GLN A 451 -46.51 -5.45 19.07
C GLN A 451 -46.59 -5.85 17.59
N THR A 452 -47.74 -5.61 16.94
CA THR A 452 -47.87 -5.83 15.49
C THR A 452 -46.88 -4.96 14.71
N GLN A 453 -46.68 -3.70 15.10
CA GLN A 453 -45.68 -2.83 14.48
C GLN A 453 -44.26 -3.40 14.64
N ASN A 454 -43.88 -3.85 15.84
CA ASN A 454 -42.57 -4.46 16.09
C ASN A 454 -42.37 -5.76 15.29
N VAL A 455 -43.41 -6.59 15.15
CA VAL A 455 -43.38 -7.79 14.29
C VAL A 455 -43.11 -7.39 12.84
N VAL A 456 -43.83 -6.40 12.32
CA VAL A 456 -43.63 -5.91 10.94
C VAL A 456 -42.21 -5.40 10.74
N ILE A 457 -41.68 -4.60 11.68
CA ILE A 457 -40.29 -4.12 11.64
C ILE A 457 -39.31 -5.29 11.64
N SER A 458 -39.52 -6.27 12.52
CA SER A 458 -38.67 -7.48 12.59
C SER A 458 -38.69 -8.27 11.29
N ASN A 459 -39.84 -8.41 10.64
CA ASN A 459 -39.97 -9.13 9.38
C ASN A 459 -39.32 -8.36 8.23
N ILE A 460 -39.40 -7.03 8.19
CA ILE A 460 -38.68 -6.20 7.20
C ILE A 460 -37.16 -6.33 7.40
N LEU A 461 -36.68 -6.31 8.65
CA LEU A 461 -35.27 -6.54 8.98
C LEU A 461 -34.81 -7.92 8.51
N HIS A 462 -35.59 -8.96 8.77
CA HIS A 462 -35.31 -10.33 8.31
C HIS A 462 -35.30 -10.42 6.78
N TYR A 463 -36.30 -9.83 6.12
CA TYR A 463 -36.39 -9.77 4.65
C TYR A 463 -35.17 -9.09 4.03
N HIS A 464 -34.73 -7.97 4.60
CA HIS A 464 -33.50 -7.29 4.19
C HIS A 464 -32.26 -8.19 4.35
N LYS A 465 -32.09 -8.82 5.52
CA LYS A 465 -30.97 -9.77 5.77
C LYS A 465 -30.95 -10.90 4.73
N ASP A 466 -32.10 -11.50 4.43
CA ASP A 466 -32.20 -12.59 3.47
C ASP A 466 -32.00 -12.13 2.02
N SER A 467 -32.52 -10.96 1.65
CA SER A 467 -32.32 -10.38 0.32
C SER A 467 -30.84 -9.98 0.10
N VAL A 468 -30.13 -9.49 1.12
CA VAL A 468 -28.68 -9.27 1.05
C VAL A 468 -27.93 -10.58 0.89
N ARG A 469 -28.26 -11.62 1.67
CA ARG A 469 -27.64 -12.95 1.54
C ARG A 469 -27.83 -13.53 0.13
N ARG A 470 -29.04 -13.45 -0.42
CA ARG A 470 -29.33 -13.88 -1.79
C ARG A 470 -28.51 -13.10 -2.82
N MET A 471 -28.47 -11.77 -2.72
CA MET A 471 -27.65 -10.92 -3.59
C MET A 471 -26.16 -11.30 -3.54
N LEU A 472 -25.61 -11.59 -2.35
CA LEU A 472 -24.21 -12.01 -2.23
C LEU A 472 -23.93 -13.38 -2.86
N VAL A 473 -24.86 -14.34 -2.72
CA VAL A 473 -24.75 -15.66 -3.37
C VAL A 473 -24.78 -15.51 -4.89
N ASP A 474 -25.65 -14.67 -5.42
CA ASP A 474 -25.74 -14.41 -6.87
C ASP A 474 -24.45 -13.79 -7.44
N LEU A 475 -23.72 -13.02 -6.62
CA LEU A 475 -22.47 -12.36 -6.99
C LEU A 475 -21.20 -13.15 -6.62
N ASP A 476 -21.32 -14.31 -5.97
CA ASP A 476 -20.21 -15.07 -5.36
C ASP A 476 -19.15 -15.52 -6.39
N VAL A 477 -19.60 -15.92 -7.58
CA VAL A 477 -18.74 -16.31 -8.72
C VAL A 477 -17.81 -15.17 -9.15
N HIS A 478 -18.20 -13.92 -8.90
CA HIS A 478 -17.42 -12.74 -9.24
C HIS A 478 -16.56 -12.25 -8.06
N PHE A 479 -17.03 -12.36 -6.82
CA PHE A 479 -16.22 -12.04 -5.62
C PHE A 479 -14.99 -12.95 -5.48
N SER A 480 -15.13 -14.24 -5.80
CA SER A 480 -14.01 -15.20 -5.75
C SER A 480 -12.87 -14.85 -6.72
N LYS A 481 -13.17 -14.14 -7.82
CA LYS A 481 -12.16 -13.65 -8.76
C LYS A 481 -11.46 -12.37 -8.28
N SER A 482 -12.16 -11.50 -7.53
CA SER A 482 -11.66 -10.14 -7.23
C SER A 482 -10.81 -10.00 -5.96
N LYS A 483 -10.54 -11.08 -5.20
CA LYS A 483 -9.76 -11.03 -3.92
C LYS A 483 -10.20 -9.90 -2.96
N SER A 484 -11.46 -9.47 -3.01
CA SER A 484 -11.99 -8.36 -2.20
C SER A 484 -12.49 -8.82 -0.83
N THR A 485 -12.52 -7.93 0.17
CA THR A 485 -13.06 -8.23 1.52
C THR A 485 -14.55 -7.90 1.63
N ALA A 486 -15.12 -7.26 0.59
CA ALA A 486 -16.48 -6.76 0.53
C ALA A 486 -17.56 -7.76 1.00
N GLN A 487 -17.48 -9.03 0.58
CA GLN A 487 -18.48 -10.04 0.97
C GLN A 487 -18.49 -10.27 2.49
N GLN A 488 -17.32 -10.39 3.12
CA GLN A 488 -17.21 -10.58 4.57
C GLN A 488 -17.67 -9.33 5.33
N ASP A 489 -17.32 -8.15 4.83
CA ASP A 489 -17.68 -6.88 5.48
C ASP A 489 -19.19 -6.62 5.43
N ILE A 490 -19.85 -6.96 4.31
CA ILE A 490 -21.30 -6.88 4.19
C ILE A 490 -21.99 -7.88 5.13
N LEU A 491 -21.50 -9.12 5.22
CA LEU A 491 -22.07 -10.13 6.13
C LEU A 491 -21.96 -9.70 7.60
N LYS A 492 -20.81 -9.14 8.02
CA LYS A 492 -20.64 -8.58 9.37
C LYS A 492 -21.60 -7.44 9.64
N ALA A 493 -21.85 -6.57 8.65
CA ALA A 493 -22.80 -5.47 8.80
C ALA A 493 -24.24 -5.96 9.08
N LEU A 494 -24.61 -7.16 8.64
CA LEU A 494 -25.92 -7.75 8.92
C LEU A 494 -26.12 -8.15 10.39
N ASP A 495 -25.07 -8.22 11.21
CA ASP A 495 -25.19 -8.53 12.64
C ASP A 495 -26.02 -7.47 13.39
N GLN A 496 -25.98 -6.20 12.96
CA GLN A 496 -26.85 -5.17 13.51
C GLN A 496 -28.34 -5.52 13.35
N THR A 497 -28.72 -6.09 12.19
CA THR A 497 -30.08 -6.56 11.94
C THR A 497 -30.49 -7.66 12.93
N ASN A 498 -29.59 -8.61 13.21
CA ASN A 498 -29.83 -9.68 14.19
C ASN A 498 -30.01 -9.11 15.61
N ILE A 499 -29.23 -8.09 15.99
CA ILE A 499 -29.33 -7.44 17.29
C ILE A 499 -30.70 -6.75 17.45
N LEU A 500 -31.18 -6.04 16.42
CA LEU A 500 -32.48 -5.36 16.46
C LEU A 500 -33.65 -6.35 16.57
N ILE A 501 -33.64 -7.40 15.74
CA ILE A 501 -34.64 -8.49 15.81
C ILE A 501 -34.61 -9.16 17.19
N GLY A 502 -33.40 -9.48 17.68
CA GLY A 502 -33.20 -10.06 18.99
C GLY A 502 -33.71 -9.17 20.12
N THR A 503 -33.51 -7.86 20.04
CA THR A 503 -34.01 -6.90 21.03
C THR A 503 -35.53 -6.91 21.10
N ILE A 504 -36.22 -6.93 19.96
CA ILE A 504 -37.69 -7.02 19.90
C ILE A 504 -38.18 -8.32 20.52
N LEU A 505 -37.60 -9.46 20.12
CA LEU A 505 -38.00 -10.76 20.62
C LEU A 505 -37.72 -10.92 22.12
N GLN A 506 -36.55 -10.47 22.60
CA GLN A 506 -36.17 -10.58 24.00
C GLN A 506 -37.17 -9.89 24.93
N GLN A 507 -37.70 -8.73 24.55
CA GLN A 507 -38.72 -8.03 25.35
C GLN A 507 -39.98 -8.87 25.57
N ILE A 508 -40.43 -9.57 24.53
CA ILE A 508 -41.59 -10.44 24.61
C ILE A 508 -41.21 -11.71 25.39
N MET A 509 -40.05 -12.31 25.11
CA MET A 509 -39.57 -13.51 25.81
C MET A 509 -39.43 -13.29 27.32
N ASP A 510 -38.90 -12.15 27.76
CA ASP A 510 -38.77 -11.81 29.18
C ASP A 510 -40.15 -11.68 29.85
N SER A 511 -41.13 -11.09 29.15
CA SER A 511 -42.50 -11.00 29.69
C SER A 511 -43.20 -12.36 29.71
N ILE A 512 -42.94 -13.22 28.73
CA ILE A 512 -43.42 -14.61 28.73
C ILE A 512 -42.84 -15.34 29.93
N LEU A 513 -41.52 -15.26 30.14
CA LEU A 513 -40.84 -15.93 31.24
C LEU A 513 -41.33 -15.45 32.61
N SER A 514 -41.54 -14.13 32.79
CA SER A 514 -42.10 -13.58 34.02
C SER A 514 -43.49 -14.13 34.31
N THR A 515 -44.35 -14.24 33.30
CA THR A 515 -45.70 -14.80 33.46
C THR A 515 -45.64 -16.30 33.77
N ILE A 516 -44.75 -17.05 33.11
CA ILE A 516 -44.50 -18.46 33.39
C ILE A 516 -44.01 -18.65 34.83
N SER A 517 -43.11 -17.80 35.31
CA SER A 517 -42.62 -17.86 36.69
C SER A 517 -43.78 -17.69 37.69
N ILE A 518 -44.70 -16.74 37.45
CA ILE A 518 -45.90 -16.55 38.28
C ILE A 518 -46.81 -17.80 38.26
N ILE A 519 -47.07 -18.37 37.09
CA ILE A 519 -47.89 -19.58 36.95
C ILE A 519 -47.23 -20.75 37.70
N LEU A 520 -45.93 -20.97 37.52
CA LEU A 520 -45.19 -22.06 38.18
C LEU A 520 -45.10 -21.89 39.69
N LEU A 521 -44.98 -20.67 40.18
CA LEU A 521 -44.99 -20.36 41.60
C LEU A 521 -46.34 -20.69 42.25
N SER A 522 -47.46 -20.61 41.51
CA SER A 522 -48.78 -21.02 42.02
C SER A 522 -48.85 -22.49 42.43
N MET A 523 -47.89 -23.33 42.00
CA MET A 523 -47.71 -24.71 42.45
C MET A 523 -47.67 -24.84 43.98
N HIS A 524 -47.08 -23.87 44.69
CA HIS A 524 -47.03 -23.87 46.17
C HIS A 524 -48.39 -23.67 46.84
N ARG A 525 -49.41 -23.26 46.08
CA ARG A 525 -50.80 -23.05 46.52
C ARG A 525 -51.75 -24.10 45.91
N GLU A 526 -51.23 -25.09 45.18
CA GLU A 526 -52.03 -26.10 44.50
C GLU A 526 -52.81 -26.96 45.52
N PRO A 527 -54.15 -27.04 45.41
CA PRO A 527 -54.95 -27.78 46.37
C PRO A 527 -54.71 -29.29 46.23
N GLY A 528 -54.39 -29.94 47.34
CA GLY A 528 -54.35 -31.40 47.43
C GLY A 528 -52.96 -32.05 47.25
N LEU A 529 -51.91 -31.31 46.90
CA LEU A 529 -50.54 -31.88 46.86
C LEU A 529 -50.05 -32.41 48.22
N SER A 530 -50.62 -31.90 49.32
CA SER A 530 -50.37 -32.38 50.69
C SER A 530 -51.34 -33.48 51.16
N SER A 531 -52.30 -33.88 50.32
CA SER A 531 -53.35 -34.87 50.65
C SER A 531 -53.11 -36.19 49.93
N GLU A 532 -53.38 -37.32 50.59
CA GLU A 532 -53.34 -38.64 49.94
C GLU A 532 -54.55 -38.91 49.04
N LYS A 533 -55.56 -38.01 49.04
CA LYS A 533 -56.79 -38.16 48.25
C LYS A 533 -56.69 -37.57 46.84
N ILE A 534 -55.57 -36.94 46.49
CA ILE A 534 -55.40 -36.33 45.17
C ILE A 534 -55.30 -37.40 44.08
N SER A 535 -55.93 -37.16 42.93
CA SER A 535 -55.74 -38.02 41.76
C SER A 535 -54.29 -37.96 41.31
N THR A 536 -53.65 -39.13 41.22
CA THR A 536 -52.29 -39.27 40.68
C THR A 536 -52.25 -39.23 39.15
N SER A 537 -53.42 -39.23 38.50
CA SER A 537 -53.59 -39.17 37.04
C SER A 537 -54.08 -37.80 36.56
N GLY A 538 -53.37 -37.20 35.61
CA GLY A 538 -53.70 -35.93 34.94
C GLY A 538 -52.83 -34.73 35.36
N PRO A 539 -53.00 -33.56 34.74
CA PRO A 539 -52.22 -32.35 35.03
C PRO A 539 -52.81 -31.53 36.17
N SER A 540 -51.96 -31.04 37.07
CA SER A 540 -52.32 -30.06 38.10
C SER A 540 -52.86 -28.76 37.49
N MET A 541 -53.58 -27.93 38.27
CA MET A 541 -54.26 -26.74 37.74
C MET A 541 -53.27 -25.73 37.15
N TYR A 542 -52.17 -25.44 37.87
CA TYR A 542 -51.09 -24.58 37.36
C TYR A 542 -50.49 -25.11 36.04
N MET A 543 -50.44 -26.43 35.85
CA MET A 543 -49.88 -27.04 34.65
C MET A 543 -50.84 -26.92 33.45
N LYS A 544 -52.15 -27.01 33.68
CA LYS A 544 -53.16 -26.72 32.64
C LYS A 544 -53.08 -25.27 32.21
N GLU A 545 -53.03 -24.34 33.18
CA GLU A 545 -52.88 -22.91 32.91
C GLU A 545 -51.60 -22.62 32.11
N LEU A 546 -50.48 -23.25 32.48
CA LEU A 546 -49.22 -23.12 31.75
C LEU A 546 -49.32 -23.59 30.31
N GLN A 547 -49.93 -24.77 30.07
CA GLN A 547 -50.11 -25.32 28.72
C GLN A 547 -50.96 -24.40 27.84
N GLU A 548 -52.08 -23.92 28.36
CA GLU A 548 -52.98 -22.99 27.67
C GLU A 548 -52.29 -21.65 27.39
N PHE A 549 -51.56 -21.12 28.37
CA PHE A 549 -50.80 -19.88 28.25
C PHE A 549 -49.71 -19.99 27.16
N ILE A 550 -48.83 -21.00 27.24
CA ILE A 550 -47.74 -21.17 26.28
C ILE A 550 -48.29 -21.36 24.86
N SER A 551 -49.29 -22.23 24.68
CA SER A 551 -49.89 -22.49 23.37
C SER A 551 -50.45 -21.21 22.75
N ARG A 552 -51.22 -20.43 23.53
CA ARG A 552 -51.82 -19.18 23.09
C ARG A 552 -50.77 -18.12 22.76
N VAL A 553 -49.82 -17.89 23.65
CA VAL A 553 -48.84 -16.81 23.49
C VAL A 553 -47.86 -17.11 22.36
N TRP A 554 -47.42 -18.37 22.24
CA TRP A 554 -46.53 -18.76 21.16
C TRP A 554 -47.21 -18.62 19.80
N SER A 555 -48.47 -19.05 19.67
CA SER A 555 -49.24 -18.89 18.43
C SER A 555 -49.48 -17.43 18.07
N ASN A 556 -49.92 -16.61 19.03
CA ASN A 556 -50.38 -15.26 18.74
C ASN A 556 -49.26 -14.23 18.67
N HIS A 557 -48.29 -14.28 19.59
CA HIS A 557 -47.24 -13.26 19.69
C HIS A 557 -45.96 -13.64 18.95
N ILE A 558 -45.57 -14.93 18.95
CA ILE A 558 -44.31 -15.39 18.35
C ILE A 558 -44.50 -15.95 16.93
N GLY A 559 -45.63 -16.62 16.67
CA GLY A 559 -45.98 -17.18 15.36
C GLY A 559 -45.79 -16.24 14.17
N PRO A 560 -46.19 -14.95 14.25
CA PRO A 560 -46.05 -13.97 13.17
C PRO A 560 -44.61 -13.59 12.76
N PHE A 561 -43.60 -13.92 13.55
CA PHE A 561 -42.20 -13.63 13.20
C PHE A 561 -41.69 -14.57 12.10
N GLU A 562 -41.06 -14.00 11.07
CA GLU A 562 -40.56 -14.75 9.91
C GLU A 562 -39.17 -15.38 10.14
N ASP A 563 -38.30 -14.77 10.97
CA ASP A 563 -36.95 -15.31 11.27
C ASP A 563 -37.04 -16.56 12.17
N LYS A 564 -37.34 -17.72 11.56
CA LYS A 564 -37.51 -18.99 12.28
C LYS A 564 -36.21 -19.46 12.96
N GLU A 565 -35.05 -19.10 12.43
CA GLU A 565 -33.76 -19.46 13.02
C GLU A 565 -33.58 -18.77 14.37
N LEU A 566 -33.80 -17.46 14.41
CA LEU A 566 -33.64 -16.67 15.63
C LEU A 566 -34.77 -16.93 16.63
N VAL A 567 -36.01 -17.08 16.16
CA VAL A 567 -37.14 -17.51 17.01
C VAL A 567 -36.88 -18.86 17.67
N SER A 568 -36.31 -19.83 16.93
CA SER A 568 -35.94 -21.14 17.49
C SER A 568 -34.87 -21.02 18.57
N LYS A 569 -33.82 -20.21 18.34
CA LYS A 569 -32.76 -19.97 19.35
C LYS A 569 -33.32 -19.35 20.64
N CYS A 570 -34.14 -18.29 20.52
CA CYS A 570 -34.79 -17.67 21.67
C CYS A 570 -35.78 -18.62 22.36
N GLY A 571 -36.54 -19.41 21.59
CA GLY A 571 -37.45 -20.41 22.13
C GLY A 571 -36.74 -21.52 22.90
N GLN A 572 -35.61 -22.01 22.40
CA GLN A 572 -34.79 -22.98 23.13
C GLN A 572 -34.31 -22.42 24.46
N GLU A 573 -33.84 -21.17 24.50
CA GLU A 573 -33.41 -20.55 25.76
C GLU A 573 -34.58 -20.37 26.73
N LEU A 574 -35.73 -19.89 26.25
CA LEU A 574 -36.96 -19.80 27.04
C LEU A 574 -37.35 -21.17 27.62
N ALA A 575 -37.33 -22.23 26.80
CA ALA A 575 -37.69 -23.57 27.24
C ALA A 575 -36.72 -24.11 28.32
N LYS A 576 -35.41 -23.85 28.21
CA LYS A 576 -34.44 -24.21 29.27
C LYS A 576 -34.78 -23.52 30.59
N ARG A 577 -35.06 -22.21 30.54
CA ARG A 577 -35.44 -21.44 31.74
C ARG A 577 -36.76 -21.90 32.35
N CYS A 578 -37.75 -22.25 31.54
CA CYS A 578 -39.00 -22.85 32.01
C CYS A 578 -38.76 -24.17 32.77
N ILE A 579 -37.87 -25.03 32.26
CA ILE A 579 -37.50 -26.28 32.93
C ILE A 579 -36.79 -26.00 34.26
N GLU A 580 -35.81 -25.10 34.27
CA GLU A 580 -35.09 -24.72 35.50
C GLU A 580 -36.05 -24.21 36.58
N LEU A 581 -36.92 -23.25 36.23
CA LEU A 581 -37.94 -22.69 37.12
C LEU A 581 -38.88 -23.77 37.66
N PHE A 582 -39.34 -24.69 36.80
CA PHE A 582 -40.21 -25.78 37.21
C PHE A 582 -39.52 -26.69 38.22
N ILE A 583 -38.27 -27.08 37.95
CA ILE A 583 -37.51 -27.98 38.81
C ILE A 583 -37.19 -27.32 40.15
N HIS A 584 -36.84 -26.04 40.18
CA HIS A 584 -36.63 -25.30 41.43
C HIS A 584 -37.91 -25.25 42.27
N ASN A 585 -39.05 -24.88 41.67
CA ASN A 585 -40.34 -24.85 42.37
C ASN A 585 -40.74 -26.23 42.90
N MET A 586 -40.58 -27.26 42.08
CA MET A 586 -40.89 -28.65 42.42
C MET A 586 -40.00 -29.17 43.57
N SER A 587 -38.73 -28.77 43.61
CA SER A 587 -37.76 -29.26 44.60
C SER A 587 -37.97 -28.68 46.00
N ILE A 588 -38.49 -27.46 46.10
CA ILE A 588 -38.71 -26.77 47.37
C ILE A 588 -40.12 -26.96 47.93
N LEU A 589 -40.98 -27.72 47.23
CA LEU A 589 -42.39 -27.86 47.56
C LEU A 589 -42.60 -28.65 48.86
N ARG A 590 -43.33 -28.05 49.80
CA ARG A 590 -43.66 -28.66 51.09
C ARG A 590 -44.84 -27.92 51.76
N PRO A 591 -45.76 -28.61 52.47
CA PRO A 591 -45.86 -30.06 52.67
C PRO A 591 -46.33 -30.80 51.41
N ILE A 592 -45.89 -32.04 51.24
CA ILE A 592 -46.22 -32.90 50.08
C ILE A 592 -46.50 -34.34 50.53
N SER A 593 -47.55 -34.95 50.00
CA SER A 593 -47.95 -36.36 50.25
C SER A 593 -47.32 -37.32 49.24
N GLN A 594 -47.42 -38.63 49.46
CA GLN A 594 -46.93 -39.61 48.49
C GLN A 594 -47.75 -39.58 47.20
N ALA A 595 -49.09 -39.44 47.29
CA ALA A 595 -49.94 -39.20 46.13
C ALA A 595 -49.57 -37.88 45.41
N GLY A 596 -49.23 -36.82 46.15
CA GLY A 596 -48.75 -35.54 45.59
C GLY A 596 -47.45 -35.68 44.81
N ARG A 597 -46.50 -36.49 45.28
CA ARG A 597 -45.26 -36.81 44.54
C ARG A 597 -45.53 -37.55 43.24
N GLN A 598 -46.48 -38.49 43.24
CA GLN A 598 -46.92 -39.17 42.01
C GLN A 598 -47.61 -38.20 41.04
N ARG A 599 -48.38 -37.22 41.55
CA ARG A 599 -48.97 -36.15 40.75
C ARG A 599 -47.90 -35.29 40.08
N LEU A 600 -46.88 -34.85 40.82
CA LEU A 600 -45.77 -34.07 40.27
C LEU A 600 -44.95 -34.84 39.22
N LYS A 601 -44.78 -36.17 39.40
CA LYS A 601 -44.20 -37.02 38.34
C LYS A 601 -45.03 -36.96 37.07
N SER A 602 -46.36 -36.96 37.17
CA SER A 602 -47.24 -36.76 36.01
C SER A 602 -47.03 -35.36 35.42
N ASP A 603 -46.92 -34.33 36.25
CA ASP A 603 -46.67 -32.96 35.82
C ASP A 603 -45.34 -32.80 35.05
N CYS A 604 -44.29 -33.58 35.34
CA CYS A 604 -43.07 -33.59 34.50
C CYS A 604 -43.38 -33.94 33.03
N ASN A 605 -44.23 -34.94 32.78
CA ASN A 605 -44.64 -35.30 31.42
C ASN A 605 -45.52 -34.20 30.78
N HIS A 606 -46.34 -33.54 31.59
CA HIS A 606 -47.17 -32.43 31.11
C HIS A 606 -46.34 -31.17 30.82
N MET A 607 -45.27 -30.92 31.55
CA MET A 607 -44.28 -29.89 31.26
C MET A 607 -43.60 -30.16 29.91
N GLU A 608 -43.16 -31.41 29.66
CA GLU A 608 -42.62 -31.79 28.35
C GLU A 608 -43.61 -31.49 27.22
N ASN A 609 -44.90 -31.80 27.43
CA ASN A 609 -45.96 -31.48 26.46
C ASN A 609 -46.23 -29.97 26.33
N ALA A 610 -46.12 -29.20 27.42
CA ALA A 610 -46.32 -27.75 27.42
C ALA A 610 -45.27 -27.01 26.58
N LEU A 611 -44.05 -27.54 26.54
CA LEU A 611 -42.92 -26.93 25.81
C LEU A 611 -42.87 -27.29 24.32
N LYS A 612 -43.65 -28.29 23.86
CA LYS A 612 -43.69 -28.71 22.44
C LYS A 612 -43.94 -27.58 21.44
N PRO A 613 -44.83 -26.59 21.68
CA PRO A 613 -45.03 -25.47 20.77
C PRO A 613 -43.76 -24.62 20.59
N ILE A 614 -42.96 -24.47 21.66
CA ILE A 614 -41.74 -23.67 21.69
C ILE A 614 -40.56 -24.44 21.06
N CYS A 615 -40.38 -25.68 21.51
CA CYS A 615 -39.30 -26.56 21.10
C CYS A 615 -39.91 -27.94 20.78
N PRO A 616 -40.13 -28.26 19.49
CA PRO A 616 -40.69 -29.56 19.10
C PRO A 616 -39.80 -30.74 19.53
N ASN A 617 -38.48 -30.54 19.52
CA ASN A 617 -37.48 -31.55 19.90
C ASN A 617 -36.82 -31.20 21.23
N LEU A 618 -37.46 -31.54 22.36
CA LEU A 618 -36.90 -31.34 23.70
C LEU A 618 -35.48 -31.90 23.92
N PRO A 619 -35.07 -33.05 23.35
CA PRO A 619 -33.71 -33.56 23.53
C PRO A 619 -32.61 -32.59 23.08
N ASP A 620 -32.91 -31.68 22.14
CA ASP A 620 -31.96 -30.68 21.63
C ASP A 620 -31.56 -29.66 22.72
N LEU A 621 -32.34 -29.56 23.80
CA LEU A 621 -32.02 -28.69 24.95
C LEU A 621 -30.84 -29.22 25.78
N GLY A 622 -30.47 -30.50 25.64
CA GLY A 622 -29.34 -31.09 26.35
C GLY A 622 -29.61 -31.37 27.84
N ASN A 623 -28.79 -30.81 28.73
CA ASN A 623 -28.85 -31.07 30.18
C ASN A 623 -30.21 -30.76 30.81
N PRO A 624 -30.86 -29.60 30.56
CA PRO A 624 -32.17 -29.29 31.13
C PRO A 624 -33.24 -30.34 30.81
N ALA A 625 -33.34 -30.82 29.56
CA ALA A 625 -34.30 -31.87 29.22
C ALA A 625 -34.00 -33.21 29.90
N ARG A 626 -32.71 -33.59 30.00
CA ARG A 626 -32.29 -34.77 30.75
C ARG A 626 -32.60 -34.64 32.24
N LEU A 627 -32.41 -33.45 32.81
CA LEU A 627 -32.70 -33.15 34.20
C LEU A 627 -34.20 -33.22 34.50
N LEU A 628 -35.07 -32.68 33.62
CA LEU A 628 -36.52 -32.83 33.73
C LEU A 628 -36.95 -34.30 33.77
N ARG A 629 -36.39 -35.11 32.87
CA ARG A 629 -36.66 -36.55 32.83
C ARG A 629 -36.15 -37.27 34.08
N ALA A 630 -34.94 -36.97 34.54
CA ALA A 630 -34.41 -37.51 35.79
C ALA A 630 -35.29 -37.12 36.98
N MET A 631 -35.76 -35.87 37.01
CA MET A 631 -36.61 -35.35 38.07
C MET A 631 -37.95 -36.09 38.19
N SER A 632 -38.52 -36.57 37.07
CA SER A 632 -39.73 -37.42 37.07
C SER A 632 -39.55 -38.74 37.84
N PHE A 633 -38.32 -39.26 37.90
CA PHE A 633 -38.00 -40.45 38.67
C PHE A 633 -37.62 -40.11 40.11
N LEU A 634 -36.90 -39.00 40.34
CA LEU A 634 -36.40 -38.60 41.65
C LEU A 634 -37.51 -38.16 42.61
N ILE A 635 -38.53 -37.41 42.16
CA ILE A 635 -39.55 -36.86 43.06
C ILE A 635 -40.31 -37.93 43.87
N VAL A 636 -40.40 -39.16 43.32
CA VAL A 636 -41.11 -40.29 43.92
C VAL A 636 -40.21 -41.22 44.75
N GLN A 637 -38.89 -41.02 44.73
CA GLN A 637 -37.94 -41.87 45.47
C GLN A 637 -37.94 -41.55 46.96
N PRO A 638 -37.81 -42.57 47.83
CA PRO A 638 -37.66 -42.34 49.25
C PRO A 638 -36.29 -41.72 49.61
N PRO A 639 -36.13 -41.11 50.79
CA PRO A 639 -34.89 -40.44 51.20
C PRO A 639 -33.63 -41.30 51.05
N GLU A 640 -33.70 -42.60 51.33
CA GLU A 640 -32.57 -43.52 51.29
C GLU A 640 -32.03 -43.74 49.87
N GLU A 641 -32.90 -43.65 48.85
CA GLU A 641 -32.51 -43.77 47.44
C GLU A 641 -32.05 -42.41 46.86
N LEU A 642 -32.57 -41.29 47.38
CA LEU A 642 -32.15 -39.95 46.99
C LEU A 642 -30.68 -39.67 47.36
N VAL A 643 -30.22 -40.18 48.49
CA VAL A 643 -28.84 -39.94 49.00
C VAL A 643 -27.80 -40.75 48.22
N LYS A 644 -28.22 -41.80 47.51
CA LYS A 644 -27.34 -42.62 46.65
C LYS A 644 -26.97 -41.95 45.33
N GLN A 645 -27.59 -40.82 44.99
CA GLN A 645 -27.29 -40.11 43.76
C GLN A 645 -25.81 -39.66 43.70
N SER A 646 -25.28 -39.57 42.49
CA SER A 646 -23.90 -39.11 42.25
C SER A 646 -23.72 -37.66 42.69
N VAL A 647 -22.52 -37.35 43.16
CA VAL A 647 -22.12 -36.03 43.67
C VAL A 647 -20.86 -35.58 42.91
N GLY A 648 -20.76 -34.29 42.59
CA GLY A 648 -19.63 -33.71 41.85
C GLY A 648 -20.02 -33.12 40.49
N GLY A 649 -19.08 -32.46 39.82
CA GLY A 649 -19.30 -31.66 38.60
C GLY A 649 -19.82 -32.43 37.38
N ASP A 650 -19.60 -33.75 37.32
CA ASP A 650 -20.10 -34.63 36.25
C ASP A 650 -21.53 -35.14 36.50
N SER A 651 -22.12 -34.81 37.66
CA SER A 651 -23.49 -35.23 37.99
C SER A 651 -24.52 -34.42 37.22
N LEU A 652 -25.48 -35.10 36.58
CA LEU A 652 -26.59 -34.46 35.89
C LEU A 652 -27.48 -33.65 36.85
N VAL A 653 -27.63 -34.10 38.09
CA VAL A 653 -28.53 -33.54 39.09
C VAL A 653 -27.69 -32.81 40.13
N PRO A 654 -27.79 -31.47 40.23
CA PRO A 654 -27.08 -30.70 41.24
C PRO A 654 -27.42 -31.15 42.67
N SER A 655 -26.41 -31.21 43.54
CA SER A 655 -26.57 -31.70 44.92
C SER A 655 -27.56 -30.86 45.74
N TYR A 656 -27.66 -29.56 45.49
CA TYR A 656 -28.62 -28.70 46.18
C TYR A 656 -30.08 -29.08 45.88
N ILE A 657 -30.38 -29.61 44.67
CA ILE A 657 -31.72 -30.08 44.30
C ILE A 657 -32.08 -31.31 45.14
N VAL A 658 -31.17 -32.28 45.25
CA VAL A 658 -31.38 -33.49 46.08
C VAL A 658 -31.63 -33.10 47.54
N LEU A 659 -30.85 -32.16 48.08
CA LEU A 659 -31.03 -31.65 49.43
C LEU A 659 -32.39 -30.95 49.62
N PHE A 660 -32.83 -30.14 48.65
CA PHE A 660 -34.17 -29.54 48.68
C PHE A 660 -35.28 -30.61 48.68
N LEU A 661 -35.14 -31.68 47.91
CA LEU A 661 -36.10 -32.80 47.92
C LEU A 661 -36.17 -33.51 49.27
N LEU A 662 -35.03 -33.66 49.96
CA LEU A 662 -34.97 -34.23 51.30
C LEU A 662 -35.71 -33.36 52.32
N PHE A 663 -35.62 -32.02 52.23
CA PHE A 663 -36.45 -31.14 53.07
C PHE A 663 -37.96 -31.38 52.88
N GLY A 664 -38.40 -31.84 51.71
CA GLY A 664 -39.80 -32.21 51.47
C GLY A 664 -40.30 -33.42 52.28
N TYR A 665 -39.39 -34.24 52.84
CA TYR A 665 -39.71 -35.36 53.73
C TYR A 665 -39.63 -35.00 55.23
N ALA A 666 -38.96 -33.89 55.55
CA ALA A 666 -38.74 -33.48 56.93
C ALA A 666 -40.06 -33.12 57.67
N ASN A 667 -40.04 -33.18 59.00
CA ASN A 667 -41.09 -32.70 59.88
C ASN A 667 -41.03 -31.18 60.11
N SER A 668 -42.11 -30.59 60.63
CA SER A 668 -42.24 -29.13 60.77
C SER A 668 -41.15 -28.45 61.63
N GLU A 669 -40.39 -29.21 62.42
CA GLU A 669 -39.28 -28.67 63.21
C GLU A 669 -38.01 -28.43 62.37
N LEU A 670 -37.72 -29.29 61.41
CA LEU A 670 -36.63 -29.09 60.44
C LEU A 670 -37.15 -28.21 59.29
N GLN A 671 -37.03 -26.90 59.45
CA GLN A 671 -37.52 -25.91 58.50
C GLN A 671 -36.66 -25.84 57.23
N SER A 672 -37.30 -25.52 56.10
CA SER A 672 -36.62 -25.29 54.82
C SER A 672 -35.69 -24.07 54.88
N PRO A 673 -34.67 -23.97 54.01
CA PRO A 673 -33.69 -22.89 54.07
C PRO A 673 -34.27 -21.47 53.95
N HIS A 674 -35.24 -21.26 53.05
CA HIS A 674 -35.92 -19.98 52.91
C HIS A 674 -36.73 -19.60 54.16
N THR A 675 -37.45 -20.55 54.76
CA THR A 675 -38.22 -20.31 56.00
C THR A 675 -37.30 -19.90 57.14
N THR A 676 -36.15 -20.57 57.25
CA THR A 676 -35.13 -20.26 58.24
C THR A 676 -34.53 -18.86 58.05
N ALA A 677 -34.44 -18.40 56.80
CA ALA A 677 -33.98 -17.06 56.43
C ALA A 677 -35.09 -15.99 56.41
N ASN A 678 -36.34 -16.33 56.79
CA ASN A 678 -37.53 -15.47 56.67
C ASN A 678 -37.80 -14.98 55.24
N TRP A 679 -37.61 -15.84 54.24
CA TRP A 679 -37.90 -15.57 52.83
C TRP A 679 -39.19 -16.27 52.40
N SER A 680 -39.94 -15.63 51.48
CA SER A 680 -41.03 -16.27 50.75
C SER A 680 -40.49 -17.24 49.70
N ASN A 681 -41.37 -18.11 49.17
CA ASN A 681 -41.02 -18.97 48.04
C ASN A 681 -40.60 -18.14 46.81
N GLU A 682 -41.32 -17.05 46.54
CA GLU A 682 -41.01 -16.05 45.51
C GLU A 682 -39.55 -15.59 45.61
N ARG A 683 -39.17 -15.09 46.79
CA ARG A 683 -37.82 -14.57 47.04
C ARG A 683 -36.75 -15.66 46.93
N LEU A 684 -37.05 -16.91 47.31
CA LEU A 684 -36.12 -18.02 47.15
C LEU A 684 -35.90 -18.35 45.67
N ILE A 685 -36.95 -18.40 44.86
CA ILE A 685 -36.84 -18.67 43.42
C ILE A 685 -36.04 -17.55 42.74
N GLU A 686 -36.37 -16.28 43.01
CA GLU A 686 -35.60 -15.13 42.50
C GLU A 686 -34.12 -15.22 42.89
N TRP A 687 -33.83 -15.62 44.12
CA TRP A 687 -32.45 -15.81 44.60
C TRP A 687 -31.76 -16.98 43.88
N LEU A 688 -32.44 -18.12 43.67
CA LEU A 688 -31.90 -19.28 42.97
C LEU A 688 -31.61 -19.01 41.48
N GLU A 689 -32.41 -18.15 40.85
CA GLU A 689 -32.19 -17.69 39.47
C GLU A 689 -31.00 -16.71 39.38
N GLY A 690 -30.84 -15.84 40.39
CA GLY A 690 -29.76 -14.86 40.44
C GLY A 690 -28.37 -15.40 40.81
N HIS A 691 -28.28 -16.59 41.41
CA HIS A 691 -27.02 -17.19 41.88
C HIS A 691 -26.71 -18.46 41.09
N THR A 692 -25.62 -18.44 40.31
CA THR A 692 -25.21 -19.57 39.45
C THR A 692 -24.30 -20.56 40.17
N SER A 693 -23.68 -20.17 41.28
CA SER A 693 -22.76 -21.01 42.04
C SER A 693 -23.50 -22.04 42.89
N ASP A 694 -23.26 -23.33 42.60
CA ASP A 694 -23.78 -24.43 43.41
C ASP A 694 -23.30 -24.34 44.87
N ARG A 695 -22.09 -23.82 45.09
CA ARG A 695 -21.54 -23.64 46.44
C ARG A 695 -22.37 -22.66 47.27
N GLU A 696 -22.78 -21.53 46.70
CA GLU A 696 -23.60 -20.54 47.41
C GLU A 696 -24.96 -21.13 47.79
N LYS A 697 -25.56 -21.92 46.89
CA LYS A 697 -26.81 -22.66 47.15
C LYS A 697 -26.65 -23.67 48.29
N LEU A 698 -25.51 -24.37 48.32
CA LEU A 698 -25.17 -25.29 49.41
C LEU A 698 -24.91 -24.56 50.73
N GLU A 699 -24.30 -23.38 50.73
CA GLU A 699 -24.09 -22.57 51.93
C GLU A 699 -25.42 -22.12 52.56
N LEU A 700 -26.41 -21.73 51.75
CA LEU A 700 -27.76 -21.43 52.23
C LEU A 700 -28.40 -22.64 52.92
N ILE A 701 -28.25 -23.84 52.33
CA ILE A 701 -28.74 -25.10 52.92
C ILE A 701 -28.00 -25.42 54.22
N SER A 702 -26.68 -25.21 54.27
CA SER A 702 -25.86 -25.43 55.47
C SER A 702 -26.38 -24.64 56.66
N GLY A 703 -26.72 -23.36 56.44
CA GLY A 703 -27.28 -22.50 57.48
C GLY A 703 -28.57 -23.04 58.09
N ALA A 704 -29.42 -23.69 57.30
CA ALA A 704 -30.65 -24.32 57.77
C ALA A 704 -30.39 -25.58 58.61
N ILE A 705 -29.50 -26.45 58.13
CA ILE A 705 -29.11 -27.69 58.83
C ILE A 705 -28.46 -27.36 60.19
N GLN A 706 -27.57 -26.36 60.24
CA GLN A 706 -26.91 -25.92 61.47
C GLN A 706 -27.91 -25.35 62.49
N ARG A 707 -28.84 -24.51 62.05
CA ARG A 707 -29.87 -23.94 62.94
C ARG A 707 -30.79 -24.99 63.53
N TYR A 708 -31.16 -26.02 62.77
CA TYR A 708 -31.93 -27.14 63.31
C TYR A 708 -31.12 -27.91 64.37
N ARG A 709 -29.83 -28.19 64.13
CA ARG A 709 -28.95 -28.82 65.12
C ARG A 709 -28.89 -28.04 66.43
N ASP A 710 -28.76 -26.71 66.34
CA ASP A 710 -28.71 -25.85 67.52
C ASP A 710 -30.06 -25.79 68.23
N GLN A 711 -31.17 -25.82 67.49
CA GLN A 711 -32.52 -25.90 68.06
C GLN A 711 -32.74 -27.21 68.83
N VAL A 712 -32.36 -28.35 68.26
CA VAL A 712 -32.45 -29.68 68.90
C VAL A 712 -31.64 -29.70 70.21
N ARG A 713 -30.42 -29.15 70.18
CA ARG A 713 -29.55 -29.00 71.37
C ARG A 713 -30.16 -28.11 72.45
N ARG A 714 -30.74 -26.96 72.06
CA ARG A 714 -31.37 -26.01 72.99
C ARG A 714 -32.65 -26.59 73.62
N LYS A 715 -33.46 -27.29 72.83
CA LYS A 715 -34.73 -27.91 73.28
C LYS A 715 -34.55 -29.25 73.99
N LYS A 716 -33.33 -29.82 74.03
CA LYS A 716 -33.02 -31.15 74.58
C LYS A 716 -33.90 -32.27 74.00
N ILE A 717 -34.13 -32.23 72.69
CA ILE A 717 -34.89 -33.28 72.00
C ILE A 717 -33.99 -34.52 71.88
N GLU A 718 -34.52 -35.70 72.22
CA GLU A 718 -33.74 -36.94 72.31
C GLU A 718 -33.45 -37.59 70.95
N GLN A 719 -34.21 -37.25 69.90
CA GLN A 719 -34.11 -37.83 68.56
C GLN A 719 -34.12 -36.72 67.49
N TYR A 720 -33.24 -36.86 66.49
CA TYR A 720 -33.28 -36.03 65.28
C TYR A 720 -34.40 -36.51 64.36
N ASP A 721 -34.88 -35.65 63.47
CA ASP A 721 -35.70 -36.05 62.33
C ASP A 721 -35.02 -37.16 61.52
N GLU A 722 -35.79 -38.15 61.05
CA GLU A 722 -35.27 -39.34 60.34
C GLU A 722 -34.45 -38.98 59.10
N VAL A 723 -34.75 -37.84 58.46
CA VAL A 723 -34.08 -37.39 57.23
C VAL A 723 -32.81 -36.59 57.54
N TYR A 724 -32.67 -36.05 58.76
CA TYR A 724 -31.55 -35.18 59.10
C TYR A 724 -30.17 -35.85 58.99
N PRO A 725 -29.92 -37.08 59.49
CA PRO A 725 -28.63 -37.75 59.32
C PRO A 725 -28.26 -37.96 57.85
N LEU A 726 -29.24 -38.34 57.02
CA LEU A 726 -29.09 -38.55 55.58
C LEU A 726 -28.69 -37.25 54.86
N MET A 727 -29.31 -36.13 55.23
CA MET A 727 -28.98 -34.83 54.67
C MET A 727 -27.56 -34.38 55.01
N VAL A 728 -27.12 -34.59 56.26
CA VAL A 728 -25.76 -34.21 56.70
C VAL A 728 -24.71 -35.04 55.95
N GLU A 729 -24.92 -36.35 55.84
CA GLU A 729 -23.99 -37.23 55.11
C GLU A 729 -23.87 -36.83 53.63
N PHE A 730 -25.01 -36.61 52.97
CA PHE A 730 -25.02 -36.18 51.57
C PHE A 730 -24.37 -34.79 51.39
N PHE A 731 -24.66 -33.86 52.30
CA PHE A 731 -24.12 -32.51 52.29
C PHE A 731 -22.60 -32.51 52.44
N GLU A 732 -22.05 -33.27 53.40
CA GLU A 732 -20.60 -33.41 53.59
C GLU A 732 -19.91 -34.05 52.37
N LYS A 733 -20.57 -35.01 51.72
CA LYS A 733 -20.09 -35.59 50.47
C LYS A 733 -20.05 -34.55 49.35
N SER A 734 -21.02 -33.62 49.31
CA SER A 734 -21.09 -32.54 48.31
C SER A 734 -20.14 -31.38 48.52
N LEU A 735 -19.61 -31.18 49.74
CA LEU A 735 -18.61 -30.15 50.02
C LEU A 735 -17.16 -30.59 49.77
N LYS A 736 -16.90 -31.90 49.69
CA LYS A 736 -15.56 -32.47 49.52
C LYS A 736 -15.09 -32.51 48.06
N LEU A 737 -15.98 -32.18 47.12
CA LEU A 737 -15.81 -32.17 45.67
C LEU A 737 -16.09 -30.76 45.16
#